data_AF-A0A011Q8P6-F1
#
_entry.id   AF-A0A011Q8P6-F1
#
_cell.length_a   1.000
_cell.length_b   1.000
_cell.length_c   1.000
_cell.angle_alpha   90.00
_cell.angle_beta   90.00
_cell.angle_gamma   90.00
#
_symmetry.space_group_name_H-M   'P 1'
#
loop_
_entity.id
_entity.type
_entity.pdbx_description
1 polymer ?
#
loop_
_entity_poly.entity_id
_entity_poly.type
_entity_poly.pdbx_seq_one_letter_code
_entity_poly.pdbx_strand_id
1 'polypeptide(L)'
;MSGLFFRPKTISTSEPAIGAMRVQTSVSGIGVPLVFGKTRITTNMIWYGDFIAIPHTETTTSGGKGGGKQKTENTTFTYQVAVAFGLCEGPIADVGTVWRGDAIYSPIIPSAETVTVLDANPYIPDSPPYEVTVPNSATYSADLGVNANIAGLGYEVPMTDVSPGAPTSLTEYSRSGGTYTFYAGHGTIFGLFIDYQYINYPSTITALSQLGLSLFSGAIGQSPWGYLTTYHPGEALGYSGLAYVASGSYDLGGSANMENHSFEVTGFRPFSISIRDANPRDVVVDFLSAERYGAGFPAAKIADLSGFANWCTANSLFVSPAYIEQREAREYLMELVSAVGCEFVWSEGLLKIIPYGDSAVTGNGVTYTPNTTPAYDLSDDDFLVSGDEDPVIITRKATADAYNATTVEFVNRANQYNVQPVTAQDLGHIEAHGLRQEDPQRLHLFTEQSAAQLSAQMRLQRRLYIRNTYKFRLGWRYARLERMDIVTITDIALGIDRLPVRITEIEEDEDGELAILAEDMPQGVLSAARYSSQVSSGFGGGSNGAPGSVLAPLIFEPPLDLTGGSNQIWLAVSGSSSEWGGCHVWVSYDGTSYSQVGTLYGPARYGALQAVLAAPSAQPDISNTATVDLTTDGQLLSGSDDDVNNDVTLCYVGGELFAYKTATLASYRRYSLSYLRRGLYGSPAGAHSAGAAFARLDQAVFKYVLPATAIGKSISLKLTSFNVRGEAAQSLSEAAAYSYSIQGAAPSGPADLALQSPFTGTLFVAQWAVGVGASSYTVEIWSQAALQRTINTTATQASYTLENAIADGGPWRDFTVKVATVANGQTSGFSQINISNTVPAAPTGISTGATTSSVTISWAAVADTDFQDYQVWLDTTDGFTPGPSTLVYTGTDLTTTITGLTTATTYYLRLAARDKWGAGALAYSAQQTQVTT
;
A
#
# COMPACT_ATOMS: atom_id res chain seq x y z
N MET A 1 -13.77 -54.22 72.99
CA MET A 1 -14.81 -54.48 71.98
C MET A 1 -14.47 -53.67 70.74
N SER A 2 -14.56 -54.32 69.58
CA SER A 2 -14.10 -53.88 68.26
C SER A 2 -14.63 -52.50 67.86
N GLY A 3 -13.74 -51.62 67.40
CA GLY A 3 -14.07 -50.30 66.85
C GLY A 3 -14.78 -50.42 65.51
N LEU A 4 -15.99 -49.90 65.44
CA LEU A 4 -16.80 -49.83 64.22
C LEU A 4 -16.22 -48.73 63.31
N PHE A 5 -15.36 -49.12 62.36
CA PHE A 5 -14.87 -48.22 61.31
C PHE A 5 -16.02 -47.83 60.38
N PHE A 6 -16.49 -46.58 60.47
CA PHE A 6 -17.35 -45.98 59.44
C PHE A 6 -16.56 -45.85 58.15
N ARG A 7 -16.84 -46.72 57.17
CA ARG A 7 -16.35 -46.57 55.79
C ARG A 7 -17.05 -45.36 55.15
N PRO A 8 -16.33 -44.45 54.47
CA PRO A 8 -16.95 -43.37 53.71
C PRO A 8 -17.91 -43.96 52.67
N LYS A 9 -19.11 -43.38 52.56
CA LYS A 9 -20.12 -43.79 51.58
C LYS A 9 -19.73 -43.23 50.21
N THR A 10 -19.45 -44.10 49.25
CA THR A 10 -19.20 -43.72 47.85
C THR A 10 -20.53 -43.69 47.09
N ILE A 11 -20.83 -42.60 46.40
CA ILE A 11 -21.91 -42.51 45.42
C ILE A 11 -21.25 -42.49 44.04
N SER A 12 -21.49 -43.53 43.23
CA SER A 12 -21.00 -43.61 41.86
C SER A 12 -22.15 -43.33 40.90
N THR A 13 -22.00 -42.33 40.03
CA THR A 13 -22.94 -42.00 38.95
C THR A 13 -22.19 -42.20 37.63
N SER A 14 -22.74 -42.99 36.72
CA SER A 14 -22.15 -43.28 35.41
C SER A 14 -23.19 -43.08 34.35
N GLU A 15 -22.84 -42.34 33.29
CA GLU A 15 -23.66 -42.26 32.10
C GLU A 15 -23.66 -43.61 31.34
N PRO A 16 -24.72 -43.98 30.61
CA PRO A 16 -24.69 -45.16 29.76
C PRO A 16 -23.73 -44.96 28.58
N ALA A 17 -22.74 -45.84 28.43
CA ALA A 17 -21.87 -45.85 27.26
C ALA A 17 -22.67 -46.18 25.99
N ILE A 18 -22.43 -45.41 24.92
CA ILE A 18 -23.00 -45.70 23.60
C ILE A 18 -22.26 -46.90 23.00
N GLY A 19 -22.99 -47.85 22.40
CA GLY A 19 -22.42 -49.12 21.92
C GLY A 19 -21.97 -49.14 20.46
N ALA A 20 -22.31 -48.12 19.67
CA ALA A 20 -21.93 -48.02 18.26
C ALA A 20 -22.03 -46.58 17.75
N MET A 21 -21.26 -46.27 16.70
CA MET A 21 -21.36 -45.00 15.96
C MET A 21 -22.71 -44.90 15.22
N ARG A 22 -23.32 -43.71 15.22
CA ARG A 22 -24.56 -43.47 14.48
C ARG A 22 -24.25 -42.97 13.06
N VAL A 23 -24.79 -43.67 12.06
CA VAL A 23 -24.69 -43.28 10.64
C VAL A 23 -26.07 -42.82 10.16
N GLN A 24 -26.15 -41.64 9.55
CA GLN A 24 -27.43 -41.04 9.14
C GLN A 24 -27.99 -41.62 7.84
N THR A 25 -27.15 -41.78 6.81
CA THR A 25 -27.53 -42.23 5.47
C THR A 25 -26.44 -43.09 4.84
N SER A 26 -26.82 -44.06 4.01
CA SER A 26 -25.90 -44.84 3.17
C SER A 26 -26.46 -44.87 1.75
N VAL A 27 -25.59 -44.62 0.75
CA VAL A 27 -25.95 -44.51 -0.67
C VAL A 27 -24.89 -45.24 -1.49
N SER A 28 -25.31 -45.90 -2.57
CA SER A 28 -24.43 -46.52 -3.56
C SER A 28 -24.56 -45.81 -4.91
N GLY A 29 -23.48 -45.77 -5.70
CA GLY A 29 -23.48 -45.18 -7.04
C GLY A 29 -23.21 -43.68 -7.09
N ILE A 30 -22.72 -43.06 -6.01
CA ILE A 30 -22.20 -41.68 -6.05
C ILE A 30 -20.90 -41.68 -6.88
N GLY A 31 -20.80 -40.78 -7.85
CA GLY A 31 -19.60 -40.61 -8.67
C GLY A 31 -18.38 -40.19 -7.83
N VAL A 32 -17.20 -40.66 -8.21
CA VAL A 32 -15.94 -40.20 -7.61
C VAL A 32 -15.61 -38.81 -8.17
N PRO A 33 -15.45 -37.78 -7.33
CA PRO A 33 -15.09 -36.44 -7.81
C PRO A 33 -13.80 -36.41 -8.62
N LEU A 34 -13.76 -35.61 -9.68
CA LEU A 34 -12.52 -35.23 -10.36
C LEU A 34 -12.13 -33.82 -9.93
N VAL A 35 -10.94 -33.69 -9.33
CA VAL A 35 -10.44 -32.41 -8.81
C VAL A 35 -9.19 -32.02 -9.59
N PHE A 36 -9.23 -30.83 -10.18
CA PHE A 36 -8.05 -30.19 -10.77
C PHE A 36 -7.64 -29.00 -9.92
N GLY A 37 -6.34 -28.72 -9.88
CA GLY A 37 -5.80 -27.64 -9.06
C GLY A 37 -6.07 -27.88 -7.57
N LYS A 38 -6.36 -26.80 -6.82
CA LYS A 38 -6.55 -26.82 -5.37
C LYS A 38 -7.91 -26.27 -4.97
N THR A 39 -8.78 -27.12 -4.44
CA THR A 39 -10.16 -26.74 -4.06
C THR A 39 -10.68 -27.50 -2.84
N ARG A 40 -11.80 -27.06 -2.26
CA ARG A 40 -12.47 -27.72 -1.14
C ARG A 40 -13.51 -28.71 -1.67
N ILE A 41 -13.45 -29.94 -1.17
CA ILE A 41 -14.45 -30.98 -1.46
C ILE A 41 -15.02 -31.57 -0.17
N THR A 42 -16.29 -31.94 -0.21
CA THR A 42 -16.95 -32.74 0.84
C THR A 42 -16.72 -34.21 0.57
N THR A 43 -16.57 -35.00 1.63
CA THR A 43 -16.15 -36.39 1.52
C THR A 43 -17.19 -37.34 2.05
N ASN A 44 -17.18 -38.57 1.54
CA ASN A 44 -18.02 -39.65 2.04
C ASN A 44 -17.18 -40.64 2.85
N MET A 45 -17.72 -41.12 3.96
CA MET A 45 -17.14 -42.22 4.70
C MET A 45 -17.30 -43.52 3.90
N ILE A 46 -16.20 -44.21 3.64
CA ILE A 46 -16.17 -45.44 2.83
C ILE A 46 -16.00 -46.70 3.69
N TRP A 47 -15.52 -46.56 4.93
CA TRP A 47 -15.36 -47.66 5.88
C TRP A 47 -15.35 -47.14 7.32
N TYR A 48 -15.89 -47.93 8.27
CA TYR A 48 -15.71 -47.71 9.71
C TYR A 48 -15.74 -49.05 10.48
N GLY A 49 -15.06 -49.09 11.62
CA GLY A 49 -14.99 -50.27 12.51
C GLY A 49 -14.40 -49.91 13.88
N ASP A 50 -14.24 -50.92 14.74
CA ASP A 50 -13.58 -50.81 16.05
C ASP A 50 -14.00 -49.60 16.90
N PHE A 51 -15.32 -49.45 17.10
CA PHE A 51 -15.86 -48.40 17.96
C PHE A 51 -15.55 -48.70 19.44
N ILE A 52 -14.87 -47.78 20.11
CA ILE A 52 -14.40 -47.93 21.50
C ILE A 52 -14.95 -46.78 22.35
N ALA A 53 -15.53 -47.12 23.50
CA ALA A 53 -15.92 -46.16 24.53
C ALA A 53 -14.85 -46.11 25.64
N ILE A 54 -14.30 -44.92 25.89
CA ILE A 54 -13.24 -44.67 26.87
C ILE A 54 -13.85 -43.98 28.11
N PRO A 55 -13.84 -44.62 29.30
CA PRO A 55 -14.41 -44.04 30.52
C PRO A 55 -13.44 -43.05 31.19
N HIS A 56 -13.96 -41.92 31.67
CA HIS A 56 -13.28 -40.92 32.50
C HIS A 56 -14.02 -40.78 33.83
N THR A 57 -13.38 -41.15 34.95
CA THR A 57 -14.01 -41.10 36.29
C THR A 57 -13.41 -40.01 37.15
N GLU A 58 -14.18 -38.95 37.43
CA GLU A 58 -13.79 -37.90 38.37
C GLU A 58 -14.29 -38.21 39.79
N THR A 59 -13.43 -38.01 40.79
CA THR A 59 -13.77 -38.20 42.20
C THR A 59 -13.79 -36.87 42.93
N THR A 60 -14.94 -36.47 43.47
CA THR A 60 -15.04 -35.33 44.39
C THR A 60 -15.31 -35.81 45.82
N THR A 61 -14.70 -35.16 46.80
CA THR A 61 -14.91 -35.48 48.22
C THR A 61 -15.44 -34.24 48.93
N SER A 62 -16.69 -34.26 49.39
CA SER A 62 -17.29 -33.16 50.15
C SER A 62 -17.31 -33.48 51.64
N GLY A 63 -16.86 -32.53 52.47
CA GLY A 63 -16.88 -32.64 53.92
C GLY A 63 -17.63 -31.47 54.56
N GLY A 64 -18.70 -31.76 55.30
CA GLY A 64 -19.35 -30.82 56.21
C GLY A 64 -18.91 -31.07 57.66
N LYS A 65 -18.84 -30.02 58.49
CA LYS A 65 -18.58 -30.16 59.94
C LYS A 65 -19.74 -30.92 60.59
N GLY A 66 -19.56 -32.23 60.78
CA GLY A 66 -20.46 -33.10 61.55
C GLY A 66 -20.95 -34.37 60.86
N GLY A 67 -20.67 -34.58 59.56
CA GLY A 67 -21.06 -35.78 58.81
C GLY A 67 -19.86 -36.42 58.10
N GLY A 68 -19.76 -37.74 58.10
CA GLY A 68 -18.64 -38.48 57.50
C GLY A 68 -18.35 -38.08 56.04
N LYS A 69 -17.07 -38.14 55.64
CA LYS A 69 -16.61 -37.79 54.29
C LYS A 69 -17.40 -38.60 53.24
N GLN A 70 -18.09 -37.92 52.32
CA GLN A 70 -18.79 -38.54 51.20
C GLN A 70 -17.90 -38.45 49.95
N LYS A 71 -17.68 -39.58 49.29
CA LYS A 71 -16.94 -39.68 48.03
C LYS A 71 -17.95 -39.76 46.89
N THR A 72 -17.90 -38.87 45.92
CA THR A 72 -18.76 -38.92 44.72
C THR A 72 -17.87 -39.22 43.51
N GLU A 73 -18.16 -40.30 42.79
CA GLU A 73 -17.49 -40.67 41.54
C GLU A 73 -18.45 -40.41 40.38
N ASN A 74 -18.03 -39.62 39.39
CA ASN A 74 -18.80 -39.35 38.18
C ASN A 74 -18.03 -39.88 36.96
N THR A 75 -18.63 -40.81 36.20
CA THR A 75 -18.01 -41.40 35.00
C THR A 75 -18.69 -40.88 33.73
N THR A 76 -17.91 -40.19 32.90
CA THR A 76 -18.28 -39.75 31.54
C THR A 76 -17.51 -40.56 30.50
N PHE A 77 -17.94 -40.54 29.23
CA PHE A 77 -17.29 -41.30 28.15
C PHE A 77 -16.81 -40.39 27.01
N THR A 78 -15.64 -40.70 26.46
CA THR A 78 -15.24 -40.25 25.12
C THR A 78 -15.21 -41.45 24.17
N TYR A 79 -15.36 -41.23 22.87
CA TYR A 79 -15.47 -42.29 21.88
C TYR A 79 -14.38 -42.21 20.82
N GLN A 80 -13.88 -43.35 20.39
CA GLN A 80 -12.95 -43.50 19.28
C GLN A 80 -13.46 -44.53 18.29
N VAL A 81 -13.10 -44.38 17.01
CA VAL A 81 -13.49 -45.30 15.94
C VAL A 81 -12.37 -45.43 14.91
N ALA A 82 -12.22 -46.60 14.29
CA ALA A 82 -11.42 -46.74 13.08
C ALA A 82 -12.27 -46.31 11.86
N VAL A 83 -11.77 -45.40 11.01
CA VAL A 83 -12.57 -44.82 9.92
C VAL A 83 -11.73 -44.50 8.68
N ALA A 84 -12.36 -44.55 7.50
CA ALA A 84 -11.80 -44.07 6.25
C ALA A 84 -12.80 -43.18 5.46
N PHE A 85 -12.31 -42.08 4.90
CA PHE A 85 -13.07 -41.12 4.09
C PHE A 85 -12.51 -41.05 2.67
N GLY A 86 -13.34 -41.30 1.67
CA GLY A 86 -13.00 -41.13 0.26
C GLY A 86 -13.01 -39.66 -0.15
N LEU A 87 -11.92 -39.21 -0.78
CA LEU A 87 -11.74 -37.83 -1.23
C LEU A 87 -12.20 -37.65 -2.68
N CYS A 88 -11.37 -38.10 -3.63
CA CYS A 88 -11.56 -37.92 -5.06
C CYS A 88 -10.67 -38.89 -5.84
N GLU A 89 -10.74 -38.82 -7.16
CA GLU A 89 -9.85 -39.56 -8.05
C GLU A 89 -8.40 -39.11 -7.84
N GLY A 90 -7.49 -40.07 -7.64
CA GLY A 90 -6.07 -39.83 -7.42
C GLY A 90 -5.17 -40.33 -8.57
N PRO A 91 -3.84 -40.10 -8.50
CA PRO A 91 -3.13 -39.58 -7.33
C PRO A 91 -3.30 -38.07 -7.13
N ILE A 92 -3.69 -37.67 -5.92
CA ILE A 92 -3.67 -36.26 -5.51
C ILE A 92 -2.27 -35.83 -5.07
N ALA A 93 -1.97 -34.53 -5.16
CA ALA A 93 -0.68 -33.98 -4.75
C ALA A 93 -0.56 -33.86 -3.23
N ASP A 94 -1.56 -33.28 -2.56
CA ASP A 94 -1.64 -33.19 -1.10
C ASP A 94 -3.03 -32.77 -0.61
N VAL A 95 -3.16 -32.71 0.72
CA VAL A 95 -4.29 -32.14 1.45
C VAL A 95 -3.78 -30.96 2.27
N GLY A 96 -4.44 -29.81 2.11
CA GLY A 96 -4.17 -28.58 2.86
C GLY A 96 -5.00 -28.50 4.13
N THR A 97 -5.96 -27.58 4.14
CA THR A 97 -6.88 -27.35 5.26
C THR A 97 -7.96 -28.45 5.36
N VAL A 98 -8.35 -28.80 6.58
CA VAL A 98 -9.45 -29.73 6.86
C VAL A 98 -10.49 -29.04 7.74
N TRP A 99 -11.76 -29.12 7.33
CA TRP A 99 -12.89 -28.65 8.12
C TRP A 99 -13.62 -29.86 8.71
N ARG A 100 -13.84 -29.81 10.03
CA ARG A 100 -14.55 -30.83 10.81
C ARG A 100 -15.61 -30.12 11.64
N GLY A 101 -16.88 -30.25 11.25
CA GLY A 101 -17.95 -29.41 11.81
C GLY A 101 -17.61 -27.92 11.65
N ASP A 102 -17.61 -27.19 12.77
CA ASP A 102 -17.24 -25.77 12.81
C ASP A 102 -15.72 -25.53 13.00
N ALA A 103 -14.94 -26.60 13.26
CA ALA A 103 -13.50 -26.49 13.49
C ALA A 103 -12.70 -26.54 12.17
N ILE A 104 -11.64 -25.74 12.12
CA ILE A 104 -10.74 -25.61 10.96
C ILE A 104 -9.33 -25.99 11.39
N TYR A 105 -8.75 -26.97 10.71
CA TYR A 105 -7.39 -27.43 10.91
C TYR A 105 -6.58 -27.04 9.69
N SER A 106 -5.64 -26.11 9.85
CA SER A 106 -4.72 -25.69 8.78
C SER A 106 -3.30 -26.21 9.07
N PRO A 107 -2.45 -26.40 8.05
CA PRO A 107 -1.05 -26.73 8.27
C PRO A 107 -0.37 -25.68 9.15
N ILE A 108 0.27 -26.12 10.22
CA ILE A 108 1.08 -25.27 11.10
C ILE A 108 2.50 -25.33 10.58
N ILE A 109 2.99 -24.21 10.04
CA ILE A 109 4.32 -24.09 9.45
C ILE A 109 5.29 -23.60 10.55
N PRO A 110 6.54 -24.11 10.58
CA PRO A 110 7.59 -23.57 11.44
C PRO A 110 7.72 -22.05 11.25
N SER A 111 7.56 -21.31 12.34
CA SER A 111 7.76 -19.86 12.35
C SER A 111 8.70 -19.49 13.48
N ALA A 112 9.55 -18.50 13.20
CA ALA A 112 10.45 -17.92 14.19
C ALA A 112 9.66 -16.93 15.04
N GLU A 113 9.63 -17.15 16.35
CA GLU A 113 9.03 -16.25 17.32
C GLU A 113 10.15 -15.55 18.10
N THR A 114 9.94 -14.26 18.40
CA THR A 114 10.90 -13.44 19.14
C THR A 114 10.52 -13.40 20.61
N VAL A 115 11.48 -13.63 21.49
CA VAL A 115 11.31 -13.59 22.95
C VAL A 115 12.43 -12.77 23.57
N THR A 116 12.04 -11.94 24.54
CA THR A 116 12.96 -11.25 25.45
C THR A 116 12.92 -11.96 26.79
N VAL A 117 14.07 -12.46 27.25
CA VAL A 117 14.22 -12.92 28.64
C VAL A 117 14.71 -11.76 29.48
N LEU A 118 13.90 -11.37 30.46
CA LEU A 118 14.27 -10.42 31.51
C LEU A 118 14.65 -11.17 32.78
N ASP A 119 15.92 -11.06 33.17
CA ASP A 119 16.28 -11.25 34.58
C ASP A 119 16.30 -9.88 35.26
N ALA A 120 15.33 -9.63 36.13
CA ALA A 120 15.13 -8.34 36.77
C ALA A 120 16.16 -8.06 37.88
N ASN A 121 16.98 -9.05 38.29
CA ASN A 121 18.04 -8.82 39.27
C ASN A 121 19.14 -9.91 39.24
N PRO A 122 19.81 -10.16 38.10
CA PRO A 122 20.87 -11.17 38.04
C PRO A 122 22.08 -10.69 38.84
N TYR A 123 22.40 -11.43 39.89
CA TYR A 123 23.74 -11.36 40.48
C TYR A 123 24.68 -12.17 39.59
N ILE A 124 25.49 -11.50 38.77
CA ILE A 124 26.56 -12.16 38.02
C ILE A 124 27.77 -12.32 38.95
N PRO A 125 28.17 -13.56 39.31
CA PRO A 125 29.26 -13.78 40.25
C PRO A 125 30.60 -13.28 39.71
N ASP A 126 31.52 -12.92 40.61
CA ASP A 126 32.87 -12.46 40.28
C ASP A 126 33.80 -13.55 39.71
N SER A 127 33.30 -14.77 39.48
CA SER A 127 34.08 -15.90 38.95
C SER A 127 33.45 -16.44 37.67
N PRO A 128 34.20 -16.53 36.54
CA PRO A 128 33.70 -17.07 35.28
C PRO A 128 33.57 -18.61 35.29
N PRO A 129 32.72 -19.19 34.41
CA PRO A 129 31.78 -18.52 33.49
C PRO A 129 30.38 -18.33 34.10
N TYR A 130 29.72 -17.19 33.81
CA TYR A 130 28.29 -17.01 34.05
C TYR A 130 27.53 -17.21 32.74
N GLU A 131 26.68 -18.23 32.72
CA GLU A 131 25.95 -18.65 31.52
C GLU A 131 24.44 -18.59 31.76
N VAL A 132 23.72 -18.04 30.78
CA VAL A 132 22.27 -18.00 30.74
C VAL A 132 21.80 -18.82 29.55
N THR A 133 21.07 -19.90 29.82
CA THR A 133 20.39 -20.65 28.77
C THR A 133 18.95 -20.15 28.65
N VAL A 134 18.60 -19.61 27.48
CA VAL A 134 17.27 -19.07 27.25
C VAL A 134 16.22 -20.18 27.12
N PRO A 135 14.94 -19.95 27.49
CA PRO A 135 13.85 -20.88 27.21
C PRO A 135 13.79 -21.27 25.73
N ASN A 136 13.33 -22.49 25.44
CA ASN A 136 13.28 -23.02 24.08
C ASN A 136 14.64 -23.05 23.36
N SER A 137 15.76 -23.09 24.10
CA SER A 137 17.12 -23.15 23.54
C SER A 137 17.35 -24.31 22.57
N ALA A 138 16.60 -25.42 22.73
CA ALA A 138 16.65 -26.57 21.83
C ALA A 138 16.14 -26.27 20.41
N THR A 139 15.28 -25.25 20.23
CA THR A 139 14.78 -24.78 18.93
C THR A 139 15.20 -23.34 18.64
N TYR A 140 16.24 -22.86 19.32
CA TYR A 140 16.85 -21.55 19.08
C TYR A 140 17.22 -21.37 17.59
N SER A 141 16.85 -20.24 17.00
CA SER A 141 17.12 -19.94 15.60
C SER A 141 18.06 -18.75 15.41
N ALA A 142 17.95 -17.71 16.23
CA ALA A 142 18.75 -16.50 16.07
C ALA A 142 18.91 -15.71 17.38
N ASP A 143 19.98 -14.93 17.45
CA ASP A 143 20.16 -13.87 18.45
C ASP A 143 19.66 -12.56 17.85
N LEU A 144 19.02 -11.74 18.65
CA LEU A 144 18.60 -10.39 18.27
C LEU A 144 19.30 -9.31 19.09
N GLY A 145 20.08 -9.69 20.10
CA GLY A 145 20.91 -8.79 20.87
C GLY A 145 20.76 -9.00 22.37
N VAL A 146 21.71 -8.46 23.13
CA VAL A 146 21.67 -8.44 24.58
C VAL A 146 21.87 -7.03 25.09
N ASN A 147 21.01 -6.61 26.00
CA ASN A 147 21.13 -5.34 26.69
C ASN A 147 21.27 -5.57 28.20
N ALA A 148 22.07 -4.73 28.87
CA ALA A 148 22.27 -4.81 30.31
C ALA A 148 22.19 -3.44 30.98
N ASN A 149 21.65 -3.40 32.20
CA ASN A 149 21.63 -2.20 33.05
C ASN A 149 22.77 -2.26 34.07
N ILE A 150 23.93 -1.71 33.69
CA ILE A 150 25.16 -1.78 34.49
C ILE A 150 25.16 -0.67 35.56
N ALA A 151 25.40 -1.05 36.82
CA ALA A 151 25.47 -0.12 37.94
C ALA A 151 26.50 1.00 37.69
N GLY A 152 26.07 2.26 37.75
CA GLY A 152 26.91 3.46 37.57
C GLY A 152 26.74 4.18 36.23
N LEU A 153 26.07 3.60 35.24
CA LEU A 153 25.79 4.25 33.95
C LEU A 153 24.37 4.84 33.87
N GLY A 154 23.41 4.33 34.64
CA GLY A 154 22.07 4.93 34.79
C GLY A 154 21.12 4.74 33.60
N TYR A 155 21.51 3.96 32.59
CA TYR A 155 20.69 3.59 31.42
C TYR A 155 21.05 2.18 30.92
N GLU A 156 20.17 1.62 30.08
CA GLU A 156 20.35 0.31 29.42
C GLU A 156 21.39 0.41 28.30
N VAL A 157 22.40 -0.46 28.33
CA VAL A 157 23.52 -0.45 27.38
C VAL A 157 23.45 -1.68 26.47
N PRO A 158 23.46 -1.52 25.13
CA PRO A 158 23.58 -2.65 24.22
C PRO A 158 24.98 -3.28 24.36
N MET A 159 25.00 -4.60 24.55
CA MET A 159 26.24 -5.37 24.64
C MET A 159 26.68 -5.85 23.25
N THR A 160 27.97 -6.17 23.13
CA THR A 160 28.62 -6.62 21.89
C THR A 160 28.77 -8.14 21.90
N ASP A 161 28.27 -8.81 20.86
CA ASP A 161 28.50 -10.25 20.63
C ASP A 161 29.95 -10.47 20.15
N VAL A 162 30.75 -11.23 20.90
CA VAL A 162 32.14 -11.59 20.55
C VAL A 162 32.32 -13.05 20.14
N SER A 163 31.22 -13.77 19.88
CA SER A 163 31.26 -15.20 19.50
C SER A 163 32.09 -15.47 18.24
N PRO A 164 32.86 -16.58 18.20
CA PRO A 164 33.02 -17.65 19.19
C PRO A 164 34.07 -17.35 20.28
N GLY A 165 34.54 -16.10 20.39
CA GLY A 165 35.48 -15.65 21.41
C GLY A 165 34.85 -15.62 22.82
N ALA A 166 35.69 -15.48 23.84
CA ALA A 166 35.25 -15.25 25.20
C ALA A 166 35.11 -13.74 25.45
N PRO A 167 34.04 -13.28 26.13
CA PRO A 167 33.92 -11.87 26.50
C PRO A 167 35.09 -11.45 27.40
N THR A 168 35.64 -10.27 27.14
CA THR A 168 36.81 -9.69 27.83
C THR A 168 36.52 -8.37 28.54
N SER A 169 35.32 -7.80 28.34
CA SER A 169 34.88 -6.56 28.97
C SER A 169 33.41 -6.63 29.42
N LEU A 170 33.02 -5.69 30.31
CA LEU A 170 31.66 -5.58 30.87
C LEU A 170 30.56 -5.26 29.84
N THR A 171 30.92 -4.99 28.58
CA THR A 171 29.98 -4.68 27.50
C THR A 171 29.94 -5.79 26.45
N GLU A 172 30.48 -6.97 26.75
CA GLU A 172 30.60 -8.09 25.82
C GLU A 172 29.88 -9.34 26.32
N TYR A 173 29.31 -10.09 25.39
CA TYR A 173 28.80 -11.45 25.62
C TYR A 173 29.25 -12.35 24.48
N SER A 174 29.25 -13.66 24.71
CA SER A 174 29.34 -14.65 23.64
C SER A 174 28.19 -15.64 23.74
N ARG A 175 28.00 -16.47 22.72
CA ARG A 175 26.90 -17.42 22.63
C ARG A 175 27.28 -18.68 21.88
N SER A 176 26.60 -19.77 22.25
CA SER A 176 26.63 -21.05 21.56
C SER A 176 25.22 -21.63 21.54
N GLY A 177 24.51 -21.43 20.42
CA GLY A 177 23.06 -21.71 20.36
C GLY A 177 22.28 -20.81 21.31
N GLY A 178 21.30 -21.36 22.03
CA GLY A 178 20.52 -20.64 23.04
C GLY A 178 21.21 -20.45 24.40
N THR A 179 22.53 -20.59 24.47
CA THR A 179 23.29 -20.36 25.71
C THR A 179 24.22 -19.16 25.52
N TYR A 180 24.10 -18.18 26.40
CA TYR A 180 24.83 -16.91 26.40
C TYR A 180 25.81 -16.87 27.57
N THR A 181 27.06 -16.51 27.31
CA THR A 181 28.14 -16.41 28.28
C THR A 181 28.56 -14.95 28.45
N PHE A 182 28.70 -14.49 29.69
CA PHE A 182 29.00 -13.08 30.01
C PHE A 182 30.37 -12.91 30.67
N TYR A 183 30.93 -11.70 30.62
CA TYR A 183 32.18 -11.36 31.30
C TYR A 183 32.08 -11.49 32.82
N ALA A 184 33.16 -11.88 33.49
CA ALA A 184 33.20 -11.98 34.96
C ALA A 184 33.54 -10.63 35.61
N GLY A 185 32.79 -10.25 36.66
CA GLY A 185 33.04 -9.01 37.41
C GLY A 185 31.99 -7.90 37.22
N HIS A 186 30.79 -8.25 36.72
CA HIS A 186 29.66 -7.31 36.63
C HIS A 186 29.11 -6.87 38.00
N GLY A 187 29.34 -7.63 39.07
CA GLY A 187 28.71 -7.38 40.37
C GLY A 187 27.19 -7.48 40.31
N THR A 188 26.48 -6.57 41.00
CA THR A 188 25.02 -6.48 40.92
C THR A 188 24.61 -5.69 39.67
N ILE A 189 23.97 -6.37 38.72
CA ILE A 189 23.34 -5.74 37.54
C ILE A 189 21.86 -5.52 37.87
N PHE A 190 21.30 -4.38 37.48
CA PHE A 190 19.89 -4.05 37.75
C PHE A 190 18.91 -4.59 36.67
N GLY A 191 19.42 -5.34 35.69
CA GLY A 191 18.63 -6.01 34.66
C GLY A 191 19.47 -6.53 33.49
N LEU A 192 19.19 -7.75 33.02
CA LEU A 192 19.75 -8.34 31.80
C LEU A 192 18.59 -8.74 30.86
N PHE A 193 18.66 -8.28 29.62
CA PHE A 193 17.65 -8.50 28.58
C PHE A 193 18.30 -9.23 27.41
N ILE A 194 17.88 -10.47 27.16
CA ILE A 194 18.36 -11.26 26.02
C ILE A 194 17.21 -11.38 25.03
N ASP A 195 17.37 -10.77 23.86
CA ASP A 195 16.44 -10.87 22.74
C ASP A 195 16.90 -11.97 21.79
N TYR A 196 16.04 -12.96 21.54
CA TYR A 196 16.36 -14.08 20.66
C TYR A 196 15.13 -14.61 19.94
N GLN A 197 15.37 -15.47 18.95
CA GLN A 197 14.34 -16.18 18.24
C GLN A 197 14.42 -17.68 18.47
N TYR A 198 13.26 -18.33 18.50
CA TYR A 198 13.14 -19.78 18.49
C TYR A 198 12.04 -20.22 17.50
N ILE A 199 12.13 -21.45 17.02
CA ILE A 199 11.14 -22.03 16.12
C ILE A 199 10.08 -22.75 16.95
N ASN A 200 8.82 -22.30 16.89
CA ASN A 200 7.76 -22.80 17.77
C ASN A 200 7.24 -24.21 17.37
N TYR A 201 7.64 -24.73 16.21
CA TYR A 201 7.47 -26.13 15.83
C TYR A 201 8.62 -26.55 14.91
N PRO A 202 9.41 -27.59 15.25
CA PRO A 202 10.62 -27.93 14.49
C PRO A 202 10.33 -28.47 13.08
N SER A 203 9.08 -28.84 12.80
CA SER A 203 8.62 -29.32 11.49
C SER A 203 7.16 -28.93 11.26
N THR A 204 6.75 -28.93 9.98
CA THR A 204 5.38 -28.66 9.59
C THR A 204 4.44 -29.74 10.14
N ILE A 205 3.42 -29.31 10.89
CA ILE A 205 2.33 -30.18 11.35
C ILE A 205 1.18 -30.04 10.35
N THR A 206 0.90 -31.10 9.60
CA THR A 206 -0.20 -31.10 8.62
C THR A 206 -1.56 -31.12 9.32
N ALA A 207 -2.59 -30.58 8.66
CA ALA A 207 -3.96 -30.63 9.18
C ALA A 207 -4.43 -32.08 9.43
N LEU A 208 -4.02 -33.02 8.56
CA LEU A 208 -4.30 -34.44 8.73
C LEU A 208 -3.66 -35.00 10.00
N SER A 209 -2.40 -34.67 10.29
CA SER A 209 -1.72 -35.17 11.49
C SER A 209 -2.32 -34.65 12.80
N GLN A 210 -2.86 -33.42 12.81
CA GLN A 210 -3.59 -32.86 13.96
C GLN A 210 -4.86 -33.67 14.26
N LEU A 211 -5.46 -34.30 13.25
CA LEU A 211 -6.64 -35.14 13.36
C LEU A 211 -6.30 -36.65 13.45
N GLY A 212 -5.01 -37.02 13.50
CA GLY A 212 -4.59 -38.42 13.49
C GLY A 212 -4.97 -39.18 12.20
N LEU A 213 -5.13 -38.46 11.09
CA LEU A 213 -5.47 -39.02 9.78
C LEU A 213 -4.20 -39.28 8.95
N SER A 214 -4.19 -40.41 8.26
CA SER A 214 -3.16 -40.79 7.29
C SER A 214 -3.70 -40.63 5.87
N LEU A 215 -2.89 -40.08 4.96
CA LEU A 215 -3.25 -39.90 3.55
C LEU A 215 -2.87 -41.12 2.71
N PHE A 216 -3.81 -41.58 1.89
CA PHE A 216 -3.60 -42.48 0.77
C PHE A 216 -3.90 -41.68 -0.50
N SER A 217 -2.86 -41.41 -1.30
CA SER A 217 -2.96 -40.44 -2.39
C SER A 217 -3.83 -40.87 -3.55
N GLY A 218 -4.19 -42.17 -3.67
CA GLY A 218 -4.97 -42.70 -4.77
C GLY A 218 -4.14 -43.18 -5.96
N ALA A 219 -2.87 -43.53 -5.74
CA ALA A 219 -2.04 -44.13 -6.79
C ALA A 219 -2.64 -45.46 -7.30
N ILE A 220 -2.40 -45.78 -8.57
CA ILE A 220 -2.74 -47.10 -9.12
C ILE A 220 -1.95 -48.17 -8.38
N GLY A 221 -2.66 -49.21 -7.92
CA GLY A 221 -2.07 -50.31 -7.16
C GLY A 221 -1.64 -49.92 -5.74
N GLN A 222 -2.15 -48.82 -5.18
CA GLN A 222 -1.83 -48.43 -3.81
C GLN A 222 -2.18 -49.55 -2.81
N SER A 223 -1.31 -49.73 -1.81
CA SER A 223 -1.47 -50.76 -0.80
C SER A 223 -2.71 -50.53 0.08
N PRO A 224 -3.35 -51.60 0.58
CA PRO A 224 -4.37 -51.48 1.62
C PRO A 224 -3.84 -50.75 2.85
N TRP A 225 -4.76 -50.09 3.57
CA TRP A 225 -4.42 -49.45 4.83
C TRP A 225 -3.92 -50.48 5.86
N GLY A 226 -2.72 -50.25 6.40
CA GLY A 226 -2.03 -51.17 7.30
C GLY A 226 -2.86 -51.62 8.52
N TYR A 227 -3.72 -50.74 9.04
CA TYR A 227 -4.63 -51.08 10.14
C TYR A 227 -5.61 -52.20 9.73
N LEU A 228 -6.24 -52.10 8.56
CA LEU A 228 -7.13 -53.14 8.05
C LEU A 228 -6.38 -54.43 7.78
N THR A 229 -5.16 -54.37 7.22
CA THR A 229 -4.38 -55.61 7.02
C THR A 229 -4.06 -56.34 8.31
N THR A 230 -3.99 -55.61 9.44
CA THR A 230 -3.66 -56.16 10.75
C THR A 230 -4.90 -56.66 11.49
N TYR A 231 -5.97 -55.87 11.52
CA TYR A 231 -7.15 -56.13 12.36
C TYR A 231 -8.37 -56.65 11.58
N HIS A 232 -8.51 -56.30 10.29
CA HIS A 232 -9.65 -56.65 9.43
C HIS A 232 -9.20 -57.16 8.04
N PRO A 233 -8.39 -58.24 7.95
CA PRO A 233 -7.74 -58.63 6.70
C PRO A 233 -8.71 -59.00 5.57
N GLY A 234 -9.93 -59.42 5.89
CA GLY A 234 -10.98 -59.70 4.90
C GLY A 234 -11.57 -58.45 4.23
N GLU A 235 -11.34 -57.27 4.80
CA GLU A 235 -11.88 -55.98 4.35
C GLU A 235 -10.77 -55.03 3.87
N ALA A 236 -9.50 -55.48 3.89
CA ALA A 236 -8.33 -54.68 3.55
C ALA A 236 -8.22 -54.44 2.03
N LEU A 237 -9.00 -53.49 1.53
CA LEU A 237 -8.97 -53.04 0.15
C LEU A 237 -7.92 -51.93 -0.05
N GLY A 238 -7.22 -51.96 -1.18
CA GLY A 238 -6.28 -50.90 -1.58
C GLY A 238 -6.96 -49.64 -2.11
N TYR A 239 -8.21 -49.73 -2.56
CA TYR A 239 -8.93 -48.63 -3.22
C TYR A 239 -8.10 -47.98 -4.35
N SER A 240 -7.49 -48.78 -5.22
CA SER A 240 -6.62 -48.30 -6.31
C SER A 240 -7.29 -47.21 -7.14
N GLY A 241 -6.64 -46.04 -7.28
CA GLY A 241 -7.18 -44.90 -8.02
C GLY A 241 -8.00 -43.91 -7.19
N LEU A 242 -8.42 -44.27 -5.97
CA LEU A 242 -9.19 -43.40 -5.08
C LEU A 242 -8.28 -42.80 -4.00
N ALA A 243 -8.18 -41.48 -3.93
CA ALA A 243 -7.57 -40.81 -2.80
C ALA A 243 -8.48 -40.92 -1.59
N TYR A 244 -7.95 -41.33 -0.43
CA TYR A 244 -8.70 -41.42 0.81
C TYR A 244 -7.83 -41.09 2.02
N VAL A 245 -8.47 -40.73 3.13
CA VAL A 245 -7.79 -40.55 4.41
C VAL A 245 -8.36 -41.52 5.43
N ALA A 246 -7.53 -42.03 6.34
CA ALA A 246 -7.96 -43.00 7.34
C ALA A 246 -7.28 -42.80 8.69
N SER A 247 -7.96 -43.23 9.75
CA SER A 247 -7.42 -43.25 11.11
C SER A 247 -7.92 -44.48 11.87
N GLY A 248 -7.02 -45.13 12.60
CA GLY A 248 -7.32 -46.36 13.36
C GLY A 248 -7.87 -46.09 14.76
N SER A 249 -7.89 -44.83 15.16
CA SER A 249 -8.28 -44.36 16.48
C SER A 249 -8.76 -42.91 16.37
N TYR A 250 -9.70 -42.67 15.45
CA TYR A 250 -10.27 -41.36 15.20
C TYR A 250 -11.12 -40.90 16.39
N ASP A 251 -10.81 -39.73 16.94
CA ASP A 251 -11.47 -39.20 18.14
C ASP A 251 -12.82 -38.54 17.81
N LEU A 252 -13.90 -39.04 18.40
CA LEU A 252 -15.26 -38.50 18.30
C LEU A 252 -15.64 -37.61 19.51
N GLY A 253 -14.77 -37.48 20.51
CA GLY A 253 -15.05 -36.73 21.72
C GLY A 253 -16.19 -37.35 22.53
N GLY A 254 -17.05 -36.52 23.12
CA GLY A 254 -18.19 -36.97 23.95
C GLY A 254 -19.42 -37.47 23.17
N SER A 255 -19.38 -37.46 21.84
CA SER A 255 -20.50 -37.83 20.97
C SER A 255 -20.20 -39.13 20.21
N ALA A 256 -21.23 -39.92 19.90
CA ALA A 256 -21.11 -41.09 19.01
C ALA A 256 -21.57 -40.79 17.57
N ASN A 257 -21.72 -39.51 17.22
CA ASN A 257 -22.04 -39.06 15.87
C ASN A 257 -20.77 -38.64 15.14
N MET A 258 -20.68 -38.98 13.85
CA MET A 258 -19.65 -38.42 12.98
C MET A 258 -20.03 -36.99 12.58
N GLU A 259 -19.07 -36.08 12.67
CA GLU A 259 -19.24 -34.70 12.19
C GLU A 259 -19.09 -34.62 10.66
N ASN A 260 -19.48 -33.50 10.06
CA ASN A 260 -19.28 -33.30 8.64
C ASN A 260 -17.81 -32.96 8.35
N HIS A 261 -17.25 -33.54 7.30
CA HIS A 261 -15.87 -33.31 6.87
C HIS A 261 -15.79 -32.76 5.46
N SER A 262 -14.93 -31.77 5.30
CA SER A 262 -14.49 -31.34 3.97
C SER A 262 -12.99 -31.08 4.00
N PHE A 263 -12.36 -31.27 2.86
CA PHE A 263 -10.90 -31.27 2.72
C PHE A 263 -10.52 -30.35 1.58
N GLU A 264 -9.50 -29.54 1.80
CA GLU A 264 -8.82 -28.80 0.75
C GLU A 264 -7.84 -29.74 0.08
N VAL A 265 -8.14 -30.12 -1.16
CA VAL A 265 -7.38 -31.10 -1.92
C VAL A 265 -6.67 -30.39 -3.05
N THR A 266 -5.35 -30.62 -3.17
CA THR A 266 -4.64 -30.35 -4.43
C THR A 266 -4.71 -31.61 -5.29
N GLY A 267 -5.59 -31.61 -6.29
CA GLY A 267 -5.79 -32.70 -7.23
C GLY A 267 -4.83 -32.67 -8.41
N PHE A 268 -5.35 -32.97 -9.59
CA PHE A 268 -4.57 -33.09 -10.82
C PHE A 268 -4.05 -31.75 -11.34
N ARG A 269 -2.89 -31.81 -12.02
CA ARG A 269 -2.31 -30.72 -12.81
C ARG A 269 -2.14 -29.37 -12.06
N PRO A 270 -1.62 -29.31 -10.82
CA PRO A 270 -1.23 -28.03 -10.23
C PRO A 270 -0.16 -27.37 -11.12
N PHE A 271 -0.29 -26.07 -11.39
CA PHE A 271 0.62 -25.38 -12.30
C PHE A 271 2.06 -25.34 -11.77
N SER A 272 2.23 -25.09 -10.47
CA SER A 272 3.53 -25.11 -9.80
C SER A 272 3.40 -25.38 -8.30
N ILE A 273 4.53 -25.37 -7.58
CA ILE A 273 4.53 -25.45 -6.12
C ILE A 273 3.91 -24.20 -5.45
N SER A 274 3.97 -23.04 -6.11
CA SER A 274 3.47 -21.76 -5.57
C SER A 274 2.04 -21.44 -6.05
N ILE A 275 1.69 -21.86 -7.28
CA ILE A 275 0.36 -21.71 -7.85
C ILE A 275 -0.22 -23.12 -7.96
N ARG A 276 -1.05 -23.47 -6.98
CA ARG A 276 -1.63 -24.81 -6.86
C ARG A 276 -2.88 -25.01 -7.71
N ASP A 277 -3.43 -23.94 -8.28
CA ASP A 277 -4.44 -23.99 -9.33
C ASP A 277 -3.87 -24.54 -10.63
N ALA A 278 -4.72 -25.10 -11.49
CA ALA A 278 -4.34 -25.68 -12.75
C ALA A 278 -4.35 -24.65 -13.90
N ASN A 279 -3.46 -24.84 -14.87
CA ASN A 279 -3.61 -24.16 -16.16
C ASN A 279 -4.80 -24.79 -16.90
N PRO A 280 -5.76 -23.99 -17.41
CA PRO A 280 -6.90 -24.47 -18.21
C PRO A 280 -6.53 -25.44 -19.33
N ARG A 281 -5.38 -25.24 -20.00
CA ARG A 281 -4.87 -26.14 -21.05
C ARG A 281 -4.64 -27.55 -20.52
N ASP A 282 -4.06 -27.67 -19.34
CA ASP A 282 -3.72 -28.98 -18.76
C ASP A 282 -4.98 -29.71 -18.29
N VAL A 283 -5.97 -28.97 -17.77
CA VAL A 283 -7.29 -29.54 -17.44
C VAL A 283 -7.95 -30.08 -18.70
N VAL A 284 -8.03 -29.30 -19.78
CA VAL A 284 -8.69 -29.73 -21.03
C VAL A 284 -8.01 -30.96 -21.62
N VAL A 285 -6.68 -30.96 -21.72
CA VAL A 285 -5.93 -32.09 -22.31
C VAL A 285 -6.12 -33.36 -21.48
N ASP A 286 -6.03 -33.25 -20.16
CA ASP A 286 -6.15 -34.39 -19.26
C ASP A 286 -7.59 -34.94 -19.25
N PHE A 287 -8.59 -34.07 -19.13
CA PHE A 287 -10.01 -34.45 -19.17
C PHE A 287 -10.38 -35.13 -20.49
N LEU A 288 -9.84 -34.66 -21.62
CA LEU A 288 -10.07 -35.28 -22.92
C LEU A 288 -9.35 -36.61 -23.08
N SER A 289 -8.07 -36.70 -22.72
CA SER A 289 -7.21 -37.82 -23.09
C SER A 289 -7.05 -38.92 -22.05
N ALA A 290 -7.39 -38.69 -20.78
CA ALA A 290 -7.21 -39.67 -19.72
C ALA A 290 -8.08 -40.93 -19.95
N GLU A 291 -7.44 -42.10 -19.94
CA GLU A 291 -8.10 -43.38 -20.26
C GLU A 291 -9.07 -43.87 -19.17
N ARG A 292 -8.79 -43.54 -17.90
CA ARG A 292 -9.53 -44.09 -16.75
C ARG A 292 -10.75 -43.25 -16.36
N TYR A 293 -10.59 -41.93 -16.35
CA TYR A 293 -11.60 -40.97 -15.87
C TYR A 293 -11.93 -39.87 -16.88
N GLY A 294 -11.19 -39.78 -17.99
CA GLY A 294 -11.41 -38.79 -19.04
C GLY A 294 -12.33 -39.31 -20.14
N ALA A 295 -12.44 -38.54 -21.23
CA ALA A 295 -13.31 -38.84 -22.36
C ALA A 295 -12.72 -39.84 -23.38
N GLY A 296 -11.45 -40.25 -23.22
CA GLY A 296 -10.76 -41.14 -24.16
C GLY A 296 -10.56 -40.54 -25.57
N PHE A 297 -10.53 -39.22 -25.68
CA PHE A 297 -10.36 -38.50 -26.94
C PHE A 297 -8.93 -38.71 -27.49
N PRO A 298 -8.76 -39.03 -28.80
CA PRO A 298 -7.44 -39.29 -29.35
C PRO A 298 -6.51 -38.07 -29.23
N ALA A 299 -5.38 -38.21 -28.55
CA ALA A 299 -4.41 -37.12 -28.38
C ALA A 299 -3.91 -36.55 -29.71
N ALA A 300 -3.81 -37.39 -30.76
CA ALA A 300 -3.44 -36.97 -32.12
C ALA A 300 -4.47 -36.04 -32.80
N LYS A 301 -5.65 -35.87 -32.19
CA LYS A 301 -6.72 -34.96 -32.64
C LYS A 301 -6.74 -33.64 -31.86
N ILE A 302 -5.78 -33.41 -30.97
CA ILE A 302 -5.62 -32.14 -30.24
C ILE A 302 -4.46 -31.38 -30.88
N ALA A 303 -4.69 -30.12 -31.27
CA ALA A 303 -3.65 -29.27 -31.87
C ALA A 303 -2.61 -28.79 -30.84
N ASP A 304 -1.64 -27.99 -31.27
CA ASP A 304 -0.79 -27.26 -30.33
C ASP A 304 -1.64 -26.22 -29.57
N LEU A 305 -1.60 -26.31 -28.24
CA LEU A 305 -2.33 -25.43 -27.33
C LEU A 305 -1.41 -24.48 -26.55
N SER A 306 -0.17 -24.28 -27.02
CA SER A 306 0.80 -23.36 -26.42
C SER A 306 0.26 -21.92 -26.31
N GLY A 307 -0.43 -21.44 -27.36
CA GLY A 307 -1.08 -20.12 -27.35
C GLY A 307 -2.13 -20.00 -26.25
N PHE A 308 -2.97 -21.04 -26.07
CA PHE A 308 -3.96 -21.10 -24.99
C PHE A 308 -3.30 -21.14 -23.60
N ALA A 309 -2.28 -21.99 -23.43
CA ALA A 309 -1.55 -22.09 -22.17
C ALA A 309 -0.87 -20.77 -21.79
N ASN A 310 -0.23 -20.09 -22.76
CA ASN A 310 0.44 -18.81 -22.55
C ASN A 310 -0.55 -17.69 -22.26
N TRP A 311 -1.71 -17.66 -22.93
CA TRP A 311 -2.77 -16.70 -22.64
C TRP A 311 -3.24 -16.79 -21.19
N CYS A 312 -3.60 -18.00 -20.73
CA CYS A 312 -4.08 -18.22 -19.38
C CYS A 312 -3.00 -17.91 -18.34
N THR A 313 -1.77 -18.36 -18.59
CA THR A 313 -0.63 -18.14 -17.67
C THR A 313 -0.27 -16.66 -17.59
N ALA A 314 -0.15 -15.95 -18.71
CA ALA A 314 0.19 -14.53 -18.73
C ALA A 314 -0.87 -13.66 -18.03
N ASN A 315 -2.15 -14.04 -18.14
CA ASN A 315 -3.25 -13.33 -17.50
C ASN A 315 -3.52 -13.74 -16.04
N SER A 316 -2.85 -14.78 -15.53
CA SER A 316 -3.17 -15.42 -14.24
C SER A 316 -4.58 -16.04 -14.17
N LEU A 317 -5.09 -16.54 -15.30
CA LEU A 317 -6.37 -17.26 -15.39
C LEU A 317 -6.16 -18.75 -15.07
N PHE A 318 -5.87 -19.04 -13.81
CA PHE A 318 -5.79 -20.42 -13.30
C PHE A 318 -7.13 -20.87 -12.70
N VAL A 319 -7.38 -22.17 -12.73
CA VAL A 319 -8.68 -22.77 -12.39
C VAL A 319 -8.49 -23.99 -11.48
N SER A 320 -9.46 -24.22 -10.60
CA SER A 320 -9.52 -25.41 -9.73
C SER A 320 -10.91 -26.04 -9.69
N PRO A 321 -11.40 -26.57 -10.83
CA PRO A 321 -12.72 -27.18 -10.89
C PRO A 321 -12.77 -28.49 -10.09
N ALA A 322 -13.88 -28.69 -9.38
CA ALA A 322 -14.29 -29.96 -8.81
C ALA A 322 -15.52 -30.48 -9.57
N TYR A 323 -15.34 -31.51 -10.39
CA TYR A 323 -16.43 -32.15 -11.10
C TYR A 323 -17.04 -33.25 -10.23
N ILE A 324 -18.12 -32.87 -9.52
CA ILE A 324 -18.83 -33.73 -8.57
C ILE A 324 -20.17 -34.25 -9.10
N GLU A 325 -20.63 -33.72 -10.24
CA GLU A 325 -21.92 -34.05 -10.85
C GLU A 325 -21.72 -34.76 -12.19
N GLN A 326 -22.67 -35.61 -12.56
CA GLN A 326 -22.69 -36.25 -13.87
C GLN A 326 -23.29 -35.30 -14.92
N ARG A 327 -22.43 -34.74 -15.78
CA ARG A 327 -22.80 -33.90 -16.94
C ARG A 327 -22.02 -34.33 -18.17
N GLU A 328 -22.45 -33.88 -19.35
CA GLU A 328 -21.71 -34.14 -20.58
C GLU A 328 -20.34 -33.45 -20.56
N ALA A 329 -19.28 -34.16 -20.95
CA ALA A 329 -17.92 -33.64 -20.97
C ALA A 329 -17.78 -32.32 -21.72
N ARG A 330 -18.48 -32.16 -22.85
CA ARG A 330 -18.45 -30.94 -23.67
C ARG A 330 -18.92 -29.72 -22.90
N GLU A 331 -19.90 -29.85 -21.99
CA GLU A 331 -20.42 -28.70 -21.24
C GLU A 331 -19.37 -28.17 -20.26
N TYR A 332 -18.70 -29.05 -19.53
CA TYR A 332 -17.62 -28.67 -18.62
C TYR A 332 -16.47 -27.97 -19.35
N LEU A 333 -16.11 -28.49 -20.52
CA LEU A 333 -15.02 -27.93 -21.33
C LEU A 333 -15.41 -26.57 -21.94
N MET A 334 -16.64 -26.44 -22.46
CA MET A 334 -17.15 -25.16 -22.99
C MET A 334 -17.26 -24.09 -21.89
N GLU A 335 -17.74 -24.46 -20.70
CA GLU A 335 -17.79 -23.57 -19.53
C GLU A 335 -16.38 -23.07 -19.16
N LEU A 336 -15.42 -23.99 -19.05
CA LEU A 336 -14.03 -23.65 -18.71
C LEU A 336 -13.35 -22.77 -19.77
N VAL A 337 -13.46 -23.11 -21.06
CA VAL A 337 -12.81 -22.37 -22.14
C VAL A 337 -13.42 -20.99 -22.35
N SER A 338 -14.75 -20.89 -22.27
CA SER A 338 -15.43 -19.59 -22.36
C SER A 338 -15.16 -18.69 -21.14
N ALA A 339 -15.03 -19.27 -19.94
CA ALA A 339 -14.70 -18.53 -18.72
C ALA A 339 -13.35 -17.80 -18.81
N VAL A 340 -12.39 -18.34 -19.56
CA VAL A 340 -11.05 -17.76 -19.74
C VAL A 340 -10.89 -17.00 -21.06
N GLY A 341 -12.01 -16.65 -21.72
CA GLY A 341 -11.99 -15.81 -22.92
C GLY A 341 -11.37 -16.49 -24.13
N CYS A 342 -11.62 -17.78 -24.31
CA CYS A 342 -11.14 -18.57 -25.45
C CYS A 342 -12.30 -19.27 -26.17
N GLU A 343 -12.02 -19.84 -27.34
CA GLU A 343 -13.01 -20.56 -28.16
C GLU A 343 -12.44 -21.89 -28.69
N PHE A 344 -13.30 -22.89 -28.83
CA PHE A 344 -12.95 -24.13 -29.52
C PHE A 344 -13.09 -23.96 -31.04
N VAL A 345 -12.05 -24.36 -31.77
CA VAL A 345 -12.05 -24.32 -33.23
C VAL A 345 -11.68 -25.70 -33.76
N TRP A 346 -12.54 -26.27 -34.59
CA TRP A 346 -12.26 -27.52 -35.28
C TRP A 346 -11.76 -27.21 -36.69
N SER A 347 -10.51 -27.56 -36.98
CA SER A 347 -9.94 -27.36 -38.32
C SER A 347 -8.83 -28.37 -38.59
N GLU A 348 -8.61 -28.72 -39.86
CA GLU A 348 -7.53 -29.61 -40.32
C GLU A 348 -7.54 -31.00 -39.64
N GLY A 349 -8.69 -31.47 -39.19
CA GLY A 349 -8.74 -32.74 -38.46
C GLY A 349 -8.42 -32.63 -36.96
N LEU A 350 -8.20 -31.42 -36.44
CA LEU A 350 -7.68 -31.14 -35.10
C LEU A 350 -8.59 -30.19 -34.31
N LEU A 351 -8.64 -30.39 -33.00
CA LEU A 351 -9.26 -29.49 -32.04
C LEU A 351 -8.23 -28.43 -31.58
N LYS A 352 -8.45 -27.19 -31.98
CA LYS A 352 -7.69 -25.99 -31.59
C LYS A 352 -8.45 -25.24 -30.49
N ILE A 353 -7.73 -24.46 -29.67
CA ILE A 353 -8.31 -23.50 -28.72
C ILE A 353 -7.64 -22.15 -28.93
N ILE A 354 -8.43 -21.14 -29.28
CA ILE A 354 -7.91 -19.83 -29.69
C ILE A 354 -8.42 -18.77 -28.71
N PRO A 355 -7.53 -18.01 -28.05
CA PRO A 355 -7.92 -16.87 -27.22
C PRO A 355 -8.53 -15.73 -28.04
N TYR A 356 -9.50 -15.03 -27.46
CA TYR A 356 -10.10 -13.83 -28.08
C TYR A 356 -9.20 -12.59 -27.98
N GLY A 357 -8.17 -12.63 -27.14
CA GLY A 357 -7.26 -11.52 -26.86
C GLY A 357 -6.58 -10.96 -28.12
N ASP A 358 -6.42 -9.63 -28.16
CA ASP A 358 -5.94 -8.86 -29.31
C ASP A 358 -4.70 -8.00 -29.00
N SER A 359 -4.22 -8.01 -27.75
CA SER A 359 -2.94 -7.41 -27.36
C SER A 359 -1.97 -8.45 -26.80
N ALA A 360 -0.67 -8.16 -26.89
CA ALA A 360 0.33 -8.94 -26.19
C ALA A 360 0.17 -8.78 -24.67
N VAL A 361 0.34 -9.87 -23.93
CA VAL A 361 0.27 -9.90 -22.46
C VAL A 361 1.42 -10.72 -21.91
N THR A 362 2.12 -10.18 -20.90
CA THR A 362 3.22 -10.85 -20.21
C THR A 362 2.90 -11.00 -18.73
N GLY A 363 3.07 -12.20 -18.19
CA GLY A 363 2.85 -12.50 -16.79
C GLY A 363 3.29 -13.93 -16.44
N ASN A 364 3.60 -14.19 -15.17
CA ASN A 364 4.05 -15.50 -14.68
C ASN A 364 5.17 -16.15 -15.52
N GLY A 365 6.08 -15.32 -16.06
CA GLY A 365 7.24 -15.77 -16.83
C GLY A 365 6.99 -16.10 -18.30
N VAL A 366 5.77 -15.92 -18.82
CA VAL A 366 5.44 -16.16 -20.24
C VAL A 366 4.83 -14.93 -20.90
N THR A 367 4.91 -14.87 -22.22
CA THR A 367 4.26 -13.84 -23.03
C THR A 367 3.33 -14.50 -24.05
N TYR A 368 2.06 -14.09 -24.05
CA TYR A 368 1.13 -14.37 -25.12
C TYR A 368 1.20 -13.23 -26.15
N THR A 369 1.34 -13.58 -27.43
CA THR A 369 1.27 -12.64 -28.54
C THR A 369 0.15 -13.10 -29.48
N PRO A 370 -0.93 -12.31 -29.63
CA PRO A 370 -2.02 -12.67 -30.52
C PRO A 370 -1.62 -12.50 -31.99
N ASN A 371 -2.21 -13.32 -32.86
CA ASN A 371 -2.17 -13.07 -34.29
C ASN A 371 -3.35 -12.17 -34.67
N THR A 372 -3.09 -10.88 -34.83
CA THR A 372 -4.08 -9.90 -35.28
C THR A 372 -3.94 -9.54 -36.76
N THR A 373 -3.10 -10.26 -37.51
CA THR A 373 -2.87 -10.00 -38.93
C THR A 373 -4.06 -10.49 -39.74
N PRO A 374 -4.72 -9.64 -40.54
CA PRO A 374 -5.77 -10.09 -41.43
C PRO A 374 -5.24 -11.10 -42.44
N ALA A 375 -5.95 -12.23 -42.60
CA ALA A 375 -5.61 -13.27 -43.57
C ALA A 375 -5.83 -12.80 -45.01
N TYR A 376 -6.88 -12.01 -45.23
CA TYR A 376 -7.22 -11.43 -46.53
C TYR A 376 -7.84 -10.04 -46.36
N ASP A 377 -7.68 -9.22 -47.40
CA ASP A 377 -8.45 -8.01 -47.63
C ASP A 377 -9.51 -8.31 -48.69
N LEU A 378 -10.77 -8.32 -48.30
CA LEU A 378 -11.91 -8.67 -49.14
C LEU A 378 -12.62 -7.39 -49.60
N SER A 379 -12.91 -7.33 -50.89
CA SER A 379 -13.60 -6.21 -51.55
C SER A 379 -14.85 -6.68 -52.29
N ASP A 380 -15.60 -5.75 -52.86
CA ASP A 380 -16.76 -6.06 -53.71
C ASP A 380 -16.45 -7.03 -54.87
N ASP A 381 -15.19 -7.09 -55.34
CA ASP A 381 -14.74 -8.05 -56.35
C ASP A 381 -14.61 -9.49 -55.82
N ASP A 382 -14.66 -9.67 -54.50
CA ASP A 382 -14.41 -10.93 -53.83
C ASP A 382 -15.65 -11.65 -53.32
N PHE A 383 -16.74 -10.90 -53.09
CA PHE A 383 -18.00 -11.45 -52.60
C PHE A 383 -18.82 -12.10 -53.73
N LEU A 384 -19.43 -13.23 -53.42
CA LEU A 384 -20.39 -13.90 -54.30
C LEU A 384 -21.81 -13.42 -53.96
N VAL A 385 -22.57 -13.05 -54.98
CA VAL A 385 -23.91 -12.49 -54.84
C VAL A 385 -24.92 -13.33 -55.63
N SER A 386 -26.03 -13.66 -54.99
CA SER A 386 -27.20 -14.29 -55.63
C SER A 386 -28.26 -13.24 -55.98
N GLY A 387 -28.44 -12.96 -57.27
CA GLY A 387 -29.48 -12.03 -57.72
C GLY A 387 -29.23 -10.58 -57.31
N ASP A 388 -30.24 -9.92 -56.73
CA ASP A 388 -30.21 -8.50 -56.32
C ASP A 388 -29.85 -8.32 -54.81
N GLU A 389 -29.25 -9.33 -54.17
CA GLU A 389 -28.82 -9.23 -52.76
C GLU A 389 -27.58 -8.33 -52.61
N ASP A 390 -27.44 -7.66 -51.46
CA ASP A 390 -26.21 -6.92 -51.16
C ASP A 390 -25.06 -7.90 -50.86
N PRO A 391 -23.82 -7.62 -51.30
CA PRO A 391 -22.68 -8.52 -51.13
C PRO A 391 -22.30 -8.74 -49.66
N VAL A 392 -22.52 -7.74 -48.81
CA VAL A 392 -22.33 -7.82 -47.37
C VAL A 392 -23.62 -7.43 -46.65
N ILE A 393 -24.13 -8.31 -45.79
CA ILE A 393 -25.32 -8.06 -44.98
C ILE A 393 -24.88 -7.82 -43.53
N ILE A 394 -25.21 -6.65 -42.99
CA ILE A 394 -24.88 -6.27 -41.61
C ILE A 394 -26.14 -6.33 -40.74
N THR A 395 -26.09 -7.13 -39.68
CA THR A 395 -27.11 -7.10 -38.63
C THR A 395 -26.54 -6.46 -37.39
N ARG A 396 -27.14 -5.35 -36.95
CA ARG A 396 -26.71 -4.60 -35.77
C ARG A 396 -27.67 -4.80 -34.61
N LYS A 397 -27.15 -5.26 -33.48
CA LYS A 397 -27.90 -5.31 -32.22
C LYS A 397 -28.12 -3.89 -31.67
N ALA A 398 -29.35 -3.59 -31.25
CA ALA A 398 -29.67 -2.29 -30.68
C ALA A 398 -28.88 -2.04 -29.39
N THR A 399 -28.50 -0.79 -29.14
CA THR A 399 -27.80 -0.41 -27.89
C THR A 399 -28.59 -0.79 -26.64
N ALA A 400 -29.92 -0.78 -26.70
CA ALA A 400 -30.79 -1.17 -25.61
C ALA A 400 -30.69 -2.67 -25.23
N ASP A 401 -30.22 -3.51 -26.15
CA ASP A 401 -30.12 -4.95 -25.94
C ASP A 401 -28.69 -5.39 -25.54
N ALA A 402 -27.74 -4.45 -25.47
CA ALA A 402 -26.38 -4.72 -25.03
C ALA A 402 -26.27 -4.72 -23.50
N TYR A 403 -25.59 -5.71 -22.94
CA TYR A 403 -25.35 -5.79 -21.49
C TYR A 403 -24.17 -4.90 -21.10
N ASN A 404 -24.35 -4.06 -20.09
CA ASN A 404 -23.34 -3.14 -19.56
C ASN A 404 -22.95 -3.45 -18.10
N ALA A 405 -23.47 -4.55 -17.57
CA ALA A 405 -23.05 -5.15 -16.31
C ALA A 405 -23.10 -6.69 -16.41
N THR A 406 -22.01 -7.34 -16.01
CA THR A 406 -21.91 -8.81 -15.96
C THR A 406 -21.42 -9.24 -14.59
N THR A 407 -22.07 -10.25 -14.02
CA THR A 407 -21.68 -10.84 -12.73
C THR A 407 -21.18 -12.27 -12.94
N VAL A 408 -20.04 -12.59 -12.33
CA VAL A 408 -19.50 -13.95 -12.22
C VAL A 408 -19.54 -14.36 -10.76
N GLU A 409 -20.07 -15.54 -10.49
CA GLU A 409 -20.07 -16.18 -9.18
C GLU A 409 -18.92 -17.20 -9.12
N PHE A 410 -18.05 -17.07 -8.12
CA PHE A 410 -16.88 -17.94 -7.93
C PHE A 410 -16.75 -18.40 -6.48
N VAL A 411 -15.86 -19.36 -6.21
CA VAL A 411 -15.69 -19.97 -4.88
C VAL A 411 -14.41 -19.44 -4.23
N ASN A 412 -14.50 -18.43 -3.36
CA ASN A 412 -13.32 -17.70 -2.91
C ASN A 412 -12.46 -18.48 -1.89
N ARG A 413 -11.27 -18.93 -2.30
CA ARG A 413 -10.31 -19.64 -1.43
C ARG A 413 -9.92 -18.83 -0.20
N ALA A 414 -9.67 -17.54 -0.36
CA ALA A 414 -9.30 -16.65 0.75
C ALA A 414 -10.44 -16.47 1.76
N ASN A 415 -11.68 -16.69 1.33
CA ASN A 415 -12.87 -16.70 2.17
C ASN A 415 -13.42 -18.12 2.39
N GLN A 416 -12.53 -19.08 2.67
CA GLN A 416 -12.87 -20.46 3.07
C GLN A 416 -13.72 -21.23 2.03
N TYR A 417 -13.53 -20.93 0.75
CA TYR A 417 -14.31 -21.46 -0.37
C TYR A 417 -15.80 -21.13 -0.27
N ASN A 418 -16.15 -19.97 0.30
CA ASN A 418 -17.50 -19.45 0.23
C ASN A 418 -17.76 -18.85 -1.16
N VAL A 419 -18.99 -19.06 -1.63
CA VAL A 419 -19.46 -18.53 -2.91
C VAL A 419 -19.56 -17.00 -2.82
N GLN A 420 -19.01 -16.31 -3.82
CA GLN A 420 -19.00 -14.86 -3.89
C GLN A 420 -19.22 -14.35 -5.32
N PRO A 421 -20.05 -13.31 -5.50
CA PRO A 421 -20.18 -12.65 -6.78
C PRO A 421 -19.07 -11.60 -6.98
N VAL A 422 -18.61 -11.47 -8.22
CA VAL A 422 -17.79 -10.37 -8.71
C VAL A 422 -18.47 -9.76 -9.93
N THR A 423 -18.58 -8.43 -9.98
CA THR A 423 -19.31 -7.74 -11.04
C THR A 423 -18.37 -6.80 -11.79
N ALA A 424 -18.42 -6.86 -13.12
CA ALA A 424 -17.82 -5.89 -14.01
C ALA A 424 -18.93 -5.00 -14.59
N GLN A 425 -18.72 -3.68 -14.61
CA GLN A 425 -19.72 -2.72 -15.12
C GLN A 425 -19.04 -1.60 -15.90
N ASP A 426 -19.74 -1.07 -16.91
CA ASP A 426 -19.34 0.14 -17.64
C ASP A 426 -20.20 1.32 -17.16
N LEU A 427 -19.68 2.11 -16.22
CA LEU A 427 -20.43 3.18 -15.58
C LEU A 427 -20.85 4.29 -16.56
N GLY A 428 -20.02 4.61 -17.55
CA GLY A 428 -20.34 5.61 -18.56
C GLY A 428 -21.50 5.17 -19.45
N HIS A 429 -21.49 3.89 -19.87
CA HIS A 429 -22.61 3.35 -20.64
C HIS A 429 -23.88 3.17 -19.80
N ILE A 430 -23.75 2.91 -18.49
CA ILE A 430 -24.90 2.87 -17.57
C ILE A 430 -25.51 4.26 -17.40
N GLU A 431 -24.71 5.31 -17.27
CA GLU A 431 -25.18 6.69 -17.16
C GLU A 431 -25.93 7.13 -18.43
N ALA A 432 -25.43 6.74 -19.61
CA ALA A 432 -26.04 7.11 -20.89
C ALA A 432 -27.30 6.29 -21.25
N HIS A 433 -27.37 5.00 -20.85
CA HIS A 433 -28.37 4.05 -21.37
C HIS A 433 -29.11 3.23 -20.31
N GLY A 434 -28.85 3.47 -19.03
CA GLY A 434 -29.41 2.72 -17.90
C GLY A 434 -28.73 1.38 -17.67
N LEU A 435 -28.93 0.78 -16.49
CA LEU A 435 -28.38 -0.53 -16.14
C LEU A 435 -29.02 -1.65 -16.96
N ARG A 436 -28.18 -2.47 -17.59
CA ARG A 436 -28.53 -3.65 -18.39
C ARG A 436 -27.66 -4.82 -17.93
N GLN A 437 -28.18 -5.55 -16.95
CA GLN A 437 -27.48 -6.65 -16.31
C GLN A 437 -27.67 -7.96 -17.05
N GLU A 438 -26.56 -8.67 -17.30
CA GLU A 438 -26.57 -10.07 -17.73
C GLU A 438 -26.85 -10.99 -16.54
N ASP A 439 -27.55 -12.11 -16.76
CA ASP A 439 -27.75 -13.14 -15.74
C ASP A 439 -26.40 -13.59 -15.14
N PRO A 440 -26.28 -13.71 -13.80
CA PRO A 440 -25.05 -14.14 -13.16
C PRO A 440 -24.54 -15.49 -13.68
N GLN A 441 -23.26 -15.54 -14.04
CA GLN A 441 -22.61 -16.76 -14.52
C GLN A 441 -21.96 -17.50 -13.36
N ARG A 442 -22.33 -18.77 -13.14
CA ARG A 442 -21.75 -19.60 -12.08
C ARG A 442 -20.47 -20.26 -12.56
N LEU A 443 -19.32 -19.67 -12.23
CA LEU A 443 -17.99 -20.14 -12.62
C LEU A 443 -17.21 -20.58 -11.38
N HIS A 444 -17.69 -21.63 -10.74
CA HIS A 444 -17.09 -22.22 -9.52
C HIS A 444 -15.74 -22.91 -9.76
N LEU A 445 -15.27 -22.89 -11.01
CA LEU A 445 -13.90 -23.24 -11.40
C LEU A 445 -12.85 -22.21 -10.95
N PHE A 446 -13.24 -20.96 -10.68
CA PHE A 446 -12.32 -19.95 -10.16
C PHE A 446 -12.31 -19.98 -8.63
N THR A 447 -11.11 -19.95 -8.05
CA THR A 447 -10.92 -19.83 -6.60
C THR A 447 -10.25 -18.54 -6.16
N GLU A 448 -9.64 -17.83 -7.12
CA GLU A 448 -8.99 -16.54 -6.95
C GLU A 448 -9.86 -15.40 -7.48
N GLN A 449 -10.05 -14.35 -6.69
CA GLN A 449 -10.92 -13.22 -7.07
C GLN A 449 -10.42 -12.51 -8.34
N SER A 450 -9.09 -12.39 -8.51
CA SER A 450 -8.49 -11.70 -9.65
C SER A 450 -8.81 -12.39 -10.98
N ALA A 451 -8.81 -13.72 -11.01
CA ALA A 451 -9.17 -14.50 -12.19
C ALA A 451 -10.66 -14.35 -12.53
N ALA A 452 -11.53 -14.43 -11.51
CA ALA A 452 -12.98 -14.24 -11.68
C ALA A 452 -13.33 -12.82 -12.15
N GLN A 453 -12.67 -11.79 -11.61
CA GLN A 453 -12.85 -10.39 -12.03
C GLN A 453 -12.44 -10.19 -13.49
N LEU A 454 -11.31 -10.76 -13.91
CA LEU A 454 -10.82 -10.66 -15.27
C LEU A 454 -11.77 -11.36 -16.26
N SER A 455 -12.27 -12.55 -15.88
CA SER A 455 -13.31 -13.27 -16.63
C SER A 455 -14.57 -12.41 -16.82
N ALA A 456 -15.08 -11.80 -15.74
CA ALA A 456 -16.24 -10.91 -15.79
C ALA A 456 -15.98 -9.69 -16.70
N GLN A 457 -14.79 -9.11 -16.66
CA GLN A 457 -14.42 -7.95 -17.48
C GLN A 457 -14.35 -8.29 -18.97
N MET A 458 -13.69 -9.40 -19.33
CA MET A 458 -13.63 -9.86 -20.73
C MET A 458 -15.03 -10.13 -21.28
N ARG A 459 -15.89 -10.74 -20.44
CA ARG A 459 -17.27 -11.01 -20.80
C ARG A 459 -18.08 -9.72 -21.00
N LEU A 460 -17.99 -8.76 -20.07
CA LEU A 460 -18.63 -7.46 -20.21
C LEU A 460 -18.23 -6.78 -21.52
N GLN A 461 -16.92 -6.67 -21.78
CA GLN A 461 -16.41 -6.00 -22.97
C GLN A 461 -16.94 -6.64 -24.25
N ARG A 462 -16.93 -7.98 -24.32
CA ARG A 462 -17.45 -8.73 -25.47
C ARG A 462 -18.96 -8.52 -25.65
N ARG A 463 -19.75 -8.52 -24.56
CA ARG A 463 -21.21 -8.35 -24.59
C ARG A 463 -21.67 -6.91 -24.89
N LEU A 464 -20.83 -5.93 -24.56
CA LEU A 464 -21.15 -4.51 -24.74
C LEU A 464 -20.72 -3.99 -26.11
N TYR A 465 -19.48 -4.29 -26.53
CA TYR A 465 -18.85 -3.63 -27.68
C TYR A 465 -19.00 -4.41 -29.00
N ILE A 466 -19.11 -5.74 -28.97
CA ILE A 466 -19.38 -6.53 -30.19
C ILE A 466 -20.88 -6.59 -30.42
N ARG A 467 -21.35 -5.86 -31.44
CA ARG A 467 -22.80 -5.68 -31.69
C ARG A 467 -23.21 -5.95 -33.12
N ASN A 468 -22.29 -5.89 -34.08
CA ASN A 468 -22.60 -6.16 -35.47
C ASN A 468 -22.16 -7.58 -35.82
N THR A 469 -23.01 -8.25 -36.60
CA THR A 469 -22.64 -9.45 -37.35
C THR A 469 -22.67 -9.15 -38.84
N TYR A 470 -21.73 -9.74 -39.56
CA TYR A 470 -21.54 -9.57 -41.00
C TYR A 470 -21.74 -10.92 -41.66
N LYS A 471 -22.60 -10.98 -42.66
CA LYS A 471 -22.82 -12.15 -43.50
C LYS A 471 -22.41 -11.84 -44.92
N PHE A 472 -21.57 -12.67 -45.51
CA PHE A 472 -21.12 -12.57 -46.89
C PHE A 472 -20.77 -13.95 -47.43
N ARG A 473 -20.72 -14.11 -48.76
CA ARG A 473 -20.36 -15.38 -49.41
C ARG A 473 -19.05 -15.22 -50.17
N LEU A 474 -18.21 -16.26 -50.12
CA LEU A 474 -16.90 -16.28 -50.77
C LEU A 474 -16.79 -17.52 -51.67
N GLY A 475 -16.00 -17.39 -52.74
CA GLY A 475 -15.67 -18.54 -53.57
C GLY A 475 -14.55 -19.41 -52.97
N TRP A 476 -14.42 -20.63 -53.50
CA TRP A 476 -13.45 -21.64 -53.06
C TRP A 476 -11.98 -21.19 -52.96
N ARG A 477 -11.58 -20.11 -53.63
CA ARG A 477 -10.22 -19.54 -53.50
C ARG A 477 -9.85 -19.15 -52.05
N TYR A 478 -10.86 -18.96 -51.20
CA TYR A 478 -10.71 -18.61 -49.79
C TYR A 478 -10.89 -19.80 -48.83
N ALA A 479 -10.90 -21.04 -49.32
CA ALA A 479 -11.07 -22.26 -48.50
C ALA A 479 -9.99 -22.49 -47.41
N ARG A 480 -8.97 -21.63 -47.34
CA ARG A 480 -7.96 -21.64 -46.26
C ARG A 480 -8.37 -20.83 -45.03
N LEU A 481 -9.48 -20.10 -45.09
CA LEU A 481 -10.03 -19.37 -43.95
C LEU A 481 -10.54 -20.36 -42.91
N GLU A 482 -10.19 -20.12 -41.65
CA GLU A 482 -10.66 -20.88 -40.51
C GLU A 482 -11.57 -20.02 -39.61
N ARG A 483 -12.38 -20.68 -38.78
CA ARG A 483 -13.08 -19.98 -37.69
C ARG A 483 -12.04 -19.31 -36.77
N MET A 484 -12.34 -18.11 -36.31
CA MET A 484 -11.47 -17.18 -35.58
C MET A 484 -10.42 -16.42 -36.41
N ASP A 485 -10.30 -16.69 -37.72
CA ASP A 485 -9.47 -15.85 -38.58
C ASP A 485 -10.03 -14.44 -38.70
N ILE A 486 -9.13 -13.49 -38.95
CA ILE A 486 -9.44 -12.08 -39.14
C ILE A 486 -9.34 -11.78 -40.62
N VAL A 487 -10.32 -11.10 -41.17
CA VAL A 487 -10.30 -10.54 -42.54
C VAL A 487 -10.64 -9.07 -42.47
N THR A 488 -10.21 -8.28 -43.44
CA THR A 488 -10.77 -6.95 -43.64
C THR A 488 -11.82 -6.99 -44.73
N ILE A 489 -12.94 -6.29 -44.53
CA ILE A 489 -13.99 -6.15 -45.54
C ILE A 489 -14.05 -4.70 -46.01
N THR A 490 -14.28 -4.51 -47.31
CA THR A 490 -14.48 -3.22 -47.97
C THR A 490 -15.73 -3.32 -48.82
N ASP A 491 -16.69 -2.44 -48.57
CA ASP A 491 -17.94 -2.33 -49.32
C ASP A 491 -18.25 -0.84 -49.49
N ILE A 492 -18.27 -0.38 -50.75
CA ILE A 492 -18.40 1.04 -51.04
C ILE A 492 -19.80 1.58 -50.78
N ALA A 493 -20.83 0.74 -50.91
CA ALA A 493 -22.23 1.12 -50.73
C ALA A 493 -22.55 1.31 -49.24
N LEU A 494 -21.96 0.49 -48.38
CA LEU A 494 -22.08 0.55 -46.92
C LEU A 494 -21.09 1.54 -46.29
N GLY A 495 -20.16 2.11 -47.07
CA GLY A 495 -19.16 3.05 -46.61
C GLY A 495 -18.10 2.40 -45.72
N ILE A 496 -17.83 1.13 -45.94
CA ILE A 496 -16.88 0.32 -45.18
C ILE A 496 -15.57 0.24 -45.97
N ASP A 497 -14.46 0.60 -45.32
CA ASP A 497 -13.11 0.51 -45.88
C ASP A 497 -12.20 -0.26 -44.94
N ARG A 498 -11.73 -1.43 -45.39
CA ARG A 498 -10.81 -2.32 -44.67
C ARG A 498 -11.18 -2.54 -43.19
N LEU A 499 -12.47 -2.71 -42.91
CA LEU A 499 -12.95 -2.95 -41.54
C LEU A 499 -12.56 -4.36 -41.08
N PRO A 500 -11.82 -4.51 -39.98
CA PRO A 500 -11.46 -5.83 -39.47
C PRO A 500 -12.67 -6.53 -38.84
N VAL A 501 -12.93 -7.75 -39.31
CA VAL A 501 -13.97 -8.64 -38.80
C VAL A 501 -13.37 -10.01 -38.49
N ARG A 502 -13.87 -10.66 -37.44
CA ARG A 502 -13.45 -12.01 -37.05
C ARG A 502 -14.50 -13.03 -37.46
N ILE A 503 -14.09 -14.08 -38.14
CA ILE A 503 -14.98 -15.17 -38.57
C ILE A 503 -15.45 -15.97 -37.36
N THR A 504 -16.77 -16.09 -37.20
CA THR A 504 -17.40 -16.90 -36.15
C THR A 504 -17.95 -18.22 -36.69
N GLU A 505 -18.30 -18.27 -37.97
CA GLU A 505 -18.89 -19.44 -38.63
C GLU A 505 -18.53 -19.48 -40.11
N ILE A 506 -18.32 -20.69 -40.62
CA ILE A 506 -18.12 -20.99 -42.04
C ILE A 506 -19.00 -22.19 -42.37
N GLU A 507 -19.90 -22.02 -43.32
CA GLU A 507 -20.66 -23.11 -43.93
C GLU A 507 -20.20 -23.30 -45.37
N GLU A 508 -19.93 -24.54 -45.76
CA GLU A 508 -19.53 -24.94 -47.11
C GLU A 508 -20.73 -25.60 -47.80
N ASP A 509 -21.08 -25.14 -49.00
CA ASP A 509 -22.15 -25.74 -49.81
C ASP A 509 -21.62 -26.72 -50.87
N GLU A 510 -22.55 -27.42 -51.53
CA GLU A 510 -22.22 -28.44 -52.55
C GLU A 510 -21.58 -27.85 -53.82
N ASP A 511 -21.73 -26.54 -54.04
CA ASP A 511 -21.20 -25.81 -55.19
C ASP A 511 -19.80 -25.21 -54.92
N GLY A 512 -19.28 -25.38 -53.70
CA GLY A 512 -17.97 -24.87 -53.29
C GLY A 512 -17.98 -23.37 -52.95
N GLU A 513 -19.11 -22.84 -52.52
CA GLU A 513 -19.20 -21.51 -51.94
C GLU A 513 -19.17 -21.58 -50.42
N LEU A 514 -18.58 -20.54 -49.82
CA LEU A 514 -18.38 -20.42 -48.37
C LEU A 514 -19.32 -19.32 -47.87
N ALA A 515 -20.33 -19.68 -47.08
CA ALA A 515 -21.13 -18.73 -46.35
C ALA A 515 -20.41 -18.38 -45.04
N ILE A 516 -20.03 -17.12 -44.87
CA ILE A 516 -19.28 -16.63 -43.72
C ILE A 516 -20.19 -15.82 -42.82
N LEU A 517 -20.13 -16.11 -41.52
CA LEU A 517 -20.60 -15.20 -40.47
C LEU A 517 -19.38 -14.67 -39.72
N ALA A 518 -19.32 -13.35 -39.56
CA ALA A 518 -18.25 -12.68 -38.83
C ALA A 518 -18.82 -11.65 -37.84
N GLU A 519 -18.01 -11.28 -36.85
CA GLU A 519 -18.31 -10.26 -35.84
C GLU A 519 -17.30 -9.11 -35.90
N ASP A 520 -17.65 -7.97 -35.30
CA ASP A 520 -16.71 -6.85 -35.13
C ASP A 520 -15.43 -7.31 -34.41
N MET A 521 -14.26 -6.87 -34.91
CA MET A 521 -13.00 -6.97 -34.19
C MET A 521 -12.42 -5.58 -33.86
N PRO A 522 -13.00 -4.87 -32.87
CA PRO A 522 -12.47 -3.59 -32.44
C PRO A 522 -11.17 -3.80 -31.64
N GLN A 523 -10.09 -3.16 -32.08
CA GLN A 523 -8.79 -3.25 -31.44
C GLN A 523 -8.82 -2.66 -30.02
N GLY A 524 -8.32 -3.40 -29.03
CA GLY A 524 -8.20 -2.99 -27.63
C GLY A 524 -9.43 -3.30 -26.77
N VAL A 525 -10.45 -3.94 -27.33
CA VAL A 525 -11.67 -4.31 -26.58
C VAL A 525 -11.54 -5.67 -25.90
N LEU A 526 -10.72 -6.58 -26.43
CA LEU A 526 -10.61 -7.96 -25.94
C LEU A 526 -9.37 -8.21 -25.07
N SER A 527 -8.64 -7.14 -24.78
CA SER A 527 -7.52 -7.07 -23.83
C SER A 527 -7.92 -6.22 -22.63
N ALA A 528 -8.73 -6.80 -21.75
CA ALA A 528 -9.20 -6.17 -20.53
C ALA A 528 -8.05 -5.56 -19.72
N ALA A 529 -8.07 -4.24 -19.51
CA ALA A 529 -7.22 -3.60 -18.53
C ALA A 529 -7.50 -4.21 -17.14
N ARG A 530 -6.46 -4.52 -16.38
CA ARG A 530 -6.60 -4.97 -15.00
C ARG A 530 -7.14 -3.82 -14.16
N TYR A 531 -8.44 -3.77 -13.97
CA TYR A 531 -9.04 -2.98 -12.91
C TYR A 531 -8.84 -3.75 -11.61
N SER A 532 -8.02 -3.22 -10.71
CA SER A 532 -8.04 -3.63 -9.31
C SER A 532 -9.34 -3.11 -8.71
N SER A 533 -10.43 -3.85 -8.86
CA SER A 533 -11.56 -3.67 -7.97
C SER A 533 -11.09 -4.06 -6.56
N GLN A 534 -11.60 -3.34 -5.55
CA GLN A 534 -11.33 -3.64 -4.16
C GLN A 534 -11.53 -5.15 -3.94
N VAL A 535 -10.48 -5.83 -3.43
CA VAL A 535 -10.63 -7.19 -2.93
C VAL A 535 -11.77 -7.11 -1.94
N SER A 536 -12.89 -7.73 -2.28
CA SER A 536 -13.97 -7.86 -1.34
C SER A 536 -13.50 -9.00 -0.47
N SER A 537 -12.73 -8.64 0.56
CA SER A 537 -12.66 -9.41 1.78
C SER A 537 -14.09 -9.42 2.31
N GLY A 538 -14.88 -10.35 1.79
CA GLY A 538 -16.07 -10.80 2.47
C GLY A 538 -15.66 -11.04 3.92
N PHE A 539 -16.51 -10.58 4.83
CA PHE A 539 -16.34 -10.75 6.26
C PHE A 539 -16.26 -12.26 6.55
N GLY A 540 -15.06 -12.83 6.39
CA GLY A 540 -14.74 -14.14 6.88
C GLY A 540 -14.86 -14.01 8.38
N GLY A 541 -15.73 -14.82 8.98
CA GLY A 541 -15.79 -14.92 10.41
C GLY A 541 -14.44 -15.41 10.92
N GLY A 542 -13.49 -14.51 11.17
CA GLY A 542 -12.19 -14.80 11.76
C GLY A 542 -12.40 -15.49 13.09
N SER A 543 -11.60 -16.51 13.38
CA SER A 543 -11.55 -17.15 14.70
C SER A 543 -11.44 -16.09 15.81
N ASN A 544 -11.83 -16.42 17.03
CA ASN A 544 -11.79 -15.50 18.18
C ASN A 544 -10.34 -15.27 18.69
N GLY A 545 -9.40 -15.06 17.76
CA GLY A 545 -7.98 -14.90 18.01
C GLY A 545 -7.66 -13.59 18.72
N ALA A 546 -6.63 -13.62 19.58
CA ALA A 546 -6.15 -12.43 20.25
C ALA A 546 -5.55 -11.45 19.20
N PRO A 547 -5.79 -10.14 19.33
CA PRO A 547 -5.37 -9.16 18.34
C PRO A 547 -3.84 -8.94 18.26
N GLY A 548 -3.07 -9.49 19.21
CA GLY A 548 -1.68 -9.11 19.41
C GLY A 548 -1.53 -7.69 19.96
N SER A 549 -0.32 -7.37 20.40
CA SER A 549 0.01 -6.02 20.89
C SER A 549 0.17 -5.04 19.72
N VAL A 550 0.02 -3.75 20.00
CA VAL A 550 0.44 -2.72 19.06
C VAL A 550 1.95 -2.79 18.80
N LEU A 551 2.34 -2.55 17.56
CA LEU A 551 3.73 -2.24 17.20
C LEU A 551 4.05 -0.81 17.66
N ALA A 552 5.34 -0.48 17.76
CA ALA A 552 5.78 0.85 18.19
C ALA A 552 5.16 1.94 17.30
N PRO A 553 4.30 2.83 17.85
CA PRO A 553 3.56 3.80 17.07
C PRO A 553 4.46 4.96 16.64
N LEU A 554 4.14 5.57 15.50
CA LEU A 554 4.70 6.87 15.12
C LEU A 554 3.80 7.98 15.67
N ILE A 555 4.36 8.83 16.53
CA ILE A 555 3.68 9.96 17.16
C ILE A 555 4.39 11.25 16.72
N PHE A 556 3.63 12.22 16.21
CA PHE A 556 4.17 13.52 15.78
C PHE A 556 3.14 14.64 15.90
N GLU A 557 3.61 15.89 15.92
CA GLU A 557 2.79 17.10 15.88
C GLU A 557 2.75 17.62 14.42
N PRO A 558 1.58 17.67 13.75
CA PRO A 558 1.47 18.22 12.39
C PRO A 558 1.62 19.76 12.40
N PRO A 559 2.01 20.39 11.28
CA PRO A 559 2.09 21.85 11.16
C PRO A 559 0.72 22.54 11.39
N LEU A 560 0.75 23.77 11.95
CA LEU A 560 -0.46 24.54 12.25
C LEU A 560 -1.32 24.84 11.02
N ASP A 561 -0.71 24.98 9.85
CA ASP A 561 -1.43 25.21 8.59
C ASP A 561 -2.33 24.03 8.21
N LEU A 562 -1.89 22.80 8.50
CA LEU A 562 -2.65 21.59 8.20
C LEU A 562 -3.85 21.41 9.17
N THR A 563 -3.75 21.94 10.38
CA THR A 563 -4.75 21.78 11.44
C THR A 563 -5.65 22.99 11.64
N GLY A 564 -5.50 24.04 10.83
CA GLY A 564 -6.24 25.29 11.00
C GLY A 564 -5.89 26.04 12.29
N GLY A 565 -4.64 25.94 12.74
CA GLY A 565 -4.12 26.67 13.91
C GLY A 565 -4.32 25.99 15.26
N SER A 566 -4.87 24.77 15.27
CA SER A 566 -5.01 23.99 16.50
C SER A 566 -3.81 23.05 16.70
N ASN A 567 -3.20 23.07 17.89
CA ASN A 567 -2.18 22.07 18.21
C ASN A 567 -2.84 20.67 18.30
N GLN A 568 -2.24 19.69 17.63
CA GLN A 568 -2.71 18.31 17.61
C GLN A 568 -1.53 17.34 17.77
N ILE A 569 -1.82 16.11 18.17
CA ILE A 569 -0.91 14.96 18.00
C ILE A 569 -1.55 13.97 17.04
N TRP A 570 -0.76 13.45 16.13
CA TRP A 570 -1.17 12.45 15.16
C TRP A 570 -0.44 11.14 15.44
N LEU A 571 -1.17 10.03 15.36
CA LEU A 571 -0.67 8.69 15.65
C LEU A 571 -0.90 7.77 14.44
N ALA A 572 0.17 7.21 13.91
CA ALA A 572 0.12 6.08 12.99
C ALA A 572 0.45 4.80 13.77
N VAL A 573 -0.50 3.87 13.81
CA VAL A 573 -0.47 2.68 14.66
C VAL A 573 -0.82 1.44 13.84
N SER A 574 -0.24 0.29 14.19
CA SER A 574 -0.63 -1.02 13.69
C SER A 574 -0.39 -2.10 14.74
N GLY A 575 -0.94 -3.30 14.52
CA GLY A 575 -0.69 -4.47 15.38
C GLY A 575 0.35 -5.43 14.83
N SER A 576 0.79 -6.36 15.68
CA SER A 576 1.72 -7.44 15.34
C SER A 576 1.06 -8.69 14.74
N SER A 577 -0.28 -8.77 14.75
CA SER A 577 -1.06 -9.91 14.27
C SER A 577 -1.93 -9.53 13.07
N SER A 578 -2.17 -10.49 12.19
CA SER A 578 -3.18 -10.37 11.11
C SER A 578 -4.60 -10.24 11.65
N GLU A 579 -4.85 -10.64 12.90
CA GLU A 579 -6.15 -10.50 13.58
C GLU A 579 -6.35 -9.11 14.21
N TRP A 580 -5.38 -8.20 14.11
CA TRP A 580 -5.47 -6.88 14.72
C TRP A 580 -6.50 -5.99 13.98
N GLY A 581 -7.57 -5.63 14.67
CA GLY A 581 -8.66 -4.81 14.12
C GLY A 581 -8.57 -3.33 14.43
N GLY A 582 -7.77 -2.95 15.44
CA GLY A 582 -7.63 -1.58 15.88
C GLY A 582 -7.19 -1.47 17.34
N CYS A 583 -7.22 -0.25 17.87
CA CYS A 583 -6.95 -0.01 19.29
C CYS A 583 -7.77 1.16 19.86
N HIS A 584 -8.05 1.11 21.15
CA HIS A 584 -8.49 2.29 21.89
C HIS A 584 -7.29 3.13 22.31
N VAL A 585 -7.40 4.45 22.13
CA VAL A 585 -6.33 5.41 22.42
C VAL A 585 -6.62 6.06 23.77
N TRP A 586 -5.71 5.86 24.72
CA TRP A 586 -5.79 6.40 26.07
C TRP A 586 -4.67 7.41 26.30
N VAL A 587 -5.00 8.57 26.85
CA VAL A 587 -4.05 9.64 27.18
C VAL A 587 -4.01 9.86 28.68
N SER A 588 -2.82 10.08 29.22
CA SER A 588 -2.58 10.50 30.59
C SER A 588 -1.61 11.70 30.61
N TYR A 589 -1.91 12.71 31.42
CA TYR A 589 -1.06 13.89 31.63
C TYR A 589 -0.21 13.79 32.91
N ASP A 590 -0.50 12.82 33.78
CA ASP A 590 0.19 12.56 35.05
C ASP A 590 0.93 11.21 35.07
N GLY A 591 0.87 10.45 33.97
CA GLY A 591 1.46 9.13 33.80
C GLY A 591 0.72 7.98 34.48
N THR A 592 -0.33 8.27 35.27
CA THR A 592 -1.00 7.29 36.13
C THR A 592 -2.51 7.19 35.85
N SER A 593 -3.18 8.32 35.61
CA SER A 593 -4.61 8.40 35.31
C SER A 593 -4.82 8.50 33.80
N TYR A 594 -5.39 7.46 33.19
CA TYR A 594 -5.63 7.40 31.75
C TYR A 594 -7.11 7.62 31.43
N SER A 595 -7.38 8.45 30.43
CA SER A 595 -8.72 8.65 29.85
C SER A 595 -8.71 8.28 28.37
N GLN A 596 -9.72 7.53 27.92
CA GLN A 596 -9.87 7.20 26.51
C GLN A 596 -10.26 8.46 25.73
N VAL A 597 -9.48 8.77 24.69
CA VAL A 597 -9.70 9.94 23.82
C VAL A 597 -10.26 9.55 22.47
N GLY A 598 -10.23 8.27 22.11
CA GLY A 598 -10.87 7.76 20.90
C GLY A 598 -10.54 6.31 20.60
N THR A 599 -10.90 5.89 19.39
CA THR A 599 -10.68 4.54 18.87
C THR A 599 -10.16 4.64 17.44
N LEU A 600 -9.12 3.88 17.13
CA LEU A 600 -8.58 3.73 15.78
C LEU A 600 -8.97 2.34 15.25
N TYR A 601 -9.44 2.28 14.00
CA TYR A 601 -9.82 1.05 13.31
C TYR A 601 -8.88 0.82 12.12
N GLY A 602 -8.37 -0.40 12.00
CA GLY A 602 -7.46 -0.81 10.93
C GLY A 602 -6.05 -0.21 11.06
N PRO A 603 -5.04 -0.85 10.42
CA PRO A 603 -3.64 -0.44 10.54
C PRO A 603 -3.32 0.78 9.68
N ALA A 604 -2.52 1.69 10.22
CA ALA A 604 -1.92 2.77 9.47
C ALA A 604 -0.77 2.27 8.58
N ARG A 605 -0.48 3.03 7.52
CA ARG A 605 0.64 2.79 6.60
C ARG A 605 1.83 3.64 7.00
N TYR A 606 2.71 3.10 7.83
CA TYR A 606 3.91 3.79 8.31
C TYR A 606 5.11 2.84 8.33
N GLY A 607 6.30 3.40 8.48
CA GLY A 607 7.56 2.69 8.43
C GLY A 607 8.74 3.66 8.43
N ALA A 608 9.77 3.36 7.64
CA ALA A 608 10.98 4.19 7.60
C ALA A 608 11.58 4.27 6.19
N LEU A 609 12.35 5.34 5.95
CA LEU A 609 13.19 5.46 4.75
C LEU A 609 14.28 4.39 4.74
N GLN A 610 14.54 3.83 3.56
CA GLN A 610 15.61 2.86 3.34
C GLN A 610 16.94 3.51 2.93
N ALA A 611 16.87 4.68 2.29
CA ALA A 611 18.02 5.44 1.87
C ALA A 611 17.85 6.93 2.22
N VAL A 612 18.95 7.68 2.09
CA VAL A 612 18.93 9.13 2.24
C VAL A 612 18.05 9.74 1.15
N LEU A 613 17.08 10.57 1.56
CA LEU A 613 16.35 11.45 0.66
C LEU A 613 17.05 12.80 0.66
N ALA A 614 17.70 13.18 -0.44
CA ALA A 614 18.44 14.43 -0.53
C ALA A 614 17.50 15.66 -0.51
N ALA A 615 18.06 16.84 -0.24
CA ALA A 615 17.31 18.08 -0.33
C ALA A 615 16.89 18.37 -1.79
N PRO A 616 15.68 18.92 -2.02
CA PRO A 616 15.17 19.17 -3.36
C PRO A 616 15.92 20.34 -4.01
N SER A 617 16.23 20.19 -5.29
CA SER A 617 16.82 21.28 -6.11
C SER A 617 15.76 22.17 -6.76
N ALA A 618 14.52 21.68 -6.88
CA ALA A 618 13.36 22.38 -7.44
C ALA A 618 12.04 21.78 -6.91
N GLN A 619 10.91 22.44 -7.19
CA GLN A 619 9.55 21.93 -6.93
C GLN A 619 8.77 21.82 -8.26
N PRO A 620 8.06 20.70 -8.52
CA PRO A 620 8.13 19.42 -7.81
C PRO A 620 9.51 18.77 -7.93
N ASP A 621 9.92 18.04 -6.90
CA ASP A 621 11.17 17.28 -6.87
C ASP A 621 11.03 15.99 -7.69
N ILE A 622 11.50 16.08 -8.92
CA ILE A 622 11.59 14.96 -9.87
C ILE A 622 12.99 14.32 -9.88
N SER A 623 13.94 14.89 -9.13
CA SER A 623 15.34 14.48 -9.11
C SER A 623 15.62 13.41 -8.06
N ASN A 624 14.88 13.44 -6.95
CA ASN A 624 15.03 12.49 -5.85
C ASN A 624 13.86 11.50 -5.81
N THR A 625 14.16 10.30 -5.30
CA THR A 625 13.18 9.22 -5.08
C THR A 625 13.22 8.84 -3.60
N ALA A 626 12.06 8.84 -2.94
CA ALA A 626 11.95 8.37 -1.55
C ALA A 626 11.73 6.85 -1.54
N THR A 627 12.69 6.10 -1.00
CA THR A 627 12.56 4.65 -0.82
C THR A 627 12.09 4.34 0.59
N VAL A 628 10.93 3.70 0.72
CA VAL A 628 10.26 3.45 2.01
C VAL A 628 10.08 1.95 2.23
N ASP A 629 10.22 1.50 3.47
CA ASP A 629 9.85 0.16 3.92
C ASP A 629 8.76 0.29 4.98
N LEU A 630 7.61 -0.33 4.74
CA LEU A 630 6.44 -0.24 5.61
C LEU A 630 6.51 -1.29 6.73
N THR A 631 5.98 -0.93 7.90
CA THR A 631 5.86 -1.77 9.09
C THR A 631 4.75 -2.83 8.97
N THR A 632 3.84 -2.70 7.99
CA THR A 632 2.73 -3.63 7.73
C THR A 632 2.48 -3.82 6.23
N ASP A 633 1.59 -4.75 5.88
CA ASP A 633 1.23 -5.12 4.50
C ASP A 633 0.39 -4.08 3.74
N GLY A 634 0.31 -2.85 4.24
CA GLY A 634 -0.41 -1.78 3.58
C GLY A 634 0.20 -1.42 2.22
N GLN A 635 -0.65 -1.08 1.25
CA GLN A 635 -0.19 -0.68 -0.08
C GLN A 635 -0.15 0.84 -0.25
N LEU A 636 0.86 1.33 -0.97
CA LEU A 636 0.95 2.70 -1.49
C LEU A 636 0.65 2.69 -2.98
N LEU A 637 -0.38 3.42 -3.37
CA LEU A 637 -0.84 3.51 -4.77
C LEU A 637 -0.33 4.79 -5.40
N SER A 638 -0.09 4.76 -6.71
CA SER A 638 0.20 5.96 -7.50
C SER A 638 -1.05 6.82 -7.63
N GLY A 639 -0.86 8.14 -7.74
CA GLY A 639 -1.89 9.14 -8.01
C GLY A 639 -1.66 9.89 -9.33
N SER A 640 -2.62 10.73 -9.69
CA SER A 640 -2.54 11.70 -10.78
C SER A 640 -1.79 12.97 -10.37
N ASP A 641 -1.52 13.88 -11.32
CA ASP A 641 -0.97 15.21 -10.99
C ASP A 641 -1.93 16.02 -10.10
N ASP A 642 -3.23 15.87 -10.32
CA ASP A 642 -4.27 16.51 -9.49
C ASP A 642 -4.27 15.94 -8.08
N ASP A 643 -4.05 14.64 -7.91
CA ASP A 643 -3.94 14.02 -6.59
C ASP A 643 -2.76 14.57 -5.79
N VAL A 644 -1.62 14.83 -6.47
CA VAL A 644 -0.45 15.47 -5.83
C VAL A 644 -0.71 16.93 -5.49
N ASN A 645 -1.42 17.66 -6.36
CA ASN A 645 -1.71 19.08 -6.14
C ASN A 645 -2.75 19.32 -5.05
N ASN A 646 -3.68 18.38 -4.88
CA ASN A 646 -4.72 18.39 -3.85
C ASN A 646 -4.33 17.59 -2.59
N ASP A 647 -3.06 17.25 -2.44
CA ASP A 647 -2.49 16.55 -1.28
C ASP A 647 -3.15 15.20 -0.97
N VAL A 648 -3.75 14.54 -1.97
CA VAL A 648 -4.40 13.25 -1.81
C VAL A 648 -3.39 12.21 -1.36
N THR A 649 -2.16 12.23 -1.88
CA THR A 649 -1.07 11.29 -1.54
C THR A 649 -0.14 11.79 -0.42
N LEU A 650 -0.61 12.71 0.43
CA LEU A 650 0.20 13.32 1.50
C LEU A 650 0.87 12.29 2.43
N CYS A 651 2.16 12.50 2.68
CA CYS A 651 3.01 11.68 3.52
C CYS A 651 3.80 12.55 4.49
N TYR A 652 4.17 11.96 5.62
CA TYR A 652 5.13 12.46 6.59
C TYR A 652 6.47 11.75 6.42
N VAL A 653 7.57 12.49 6.51
CA VAL A 653 8.93 11.96 6.61
C VAL A 653 9.78 12.84 7.53
N GLY A 654 10.20 12.32 8.67
CA GLY A 654 11.19 13.00 9.54
C GLY A 654 10.89 14.46 9.91
N GLY A 655 9.62 14.87 9.97
CA GLY A 655 9.20 16.26 10.24
C GLY A 655 8.77 17.05 9.00
N GLU A 656 8.96 16.50 7.81
CA GLU A 656 8.54 17.09 6.54
C GLU A 656 7.27 16.44 6.00
N LEU A 657 6.41 17.23 5.36
CA LEU A 657 5.27 16.75 4.61
C LEU A 657 5.53 16.85 3.10
N PHE A 658 5.24 15.76 2.38
CA PHE A 658 5.31 15.74 0.91
C PHE A 658 4.18 14.91 0.30
N ALA A 659 3.82 15.18 -0.94
CA ALA A 659 2.93 14.34 -1.75
C ALA A 659 3.71 13.71 -2.91
N TYR A 660 3.31 12.53 -3.38
CA TYR A 660 3.98 11.81 -4.46
C TYR A 660 3.02 11.43 -5.58
N LYS A 661 3.49 11.40 -6.83
CA LYS A 661 2.67 10.93 -7.97
C LYS A 661 2.81 9.43 -8.15
N THR A 662 4.04 8.94 -8.22
CA THR A 662 4.31 7.56 -8.60
C THR A 662 4.79 6.77 -7.40
N ALA A 663 4.11 5.66 -7.11
CA ALA A 663 4.56 4.64 -6.19
C ALA A 663 4.81 3.34 -6.96
N THR A 664 6.05 2.84 -6.89
CA THR A 664 6.44 1.57 -7.48
C THR A 664 6.85 0.59 -6.39
N LEU A 665 6.18 -0.56 -6.31
CA LEU A 665 6.56 -1.64 -5.39
C LEU A 665 7.88 -2.27 -5.87
N ALA A 666 8.93 -2.14 -5.07
CA ALA A 666 10.25 -2.70 -5.38
C ALA A 666 10.38 -4.15 -4.88
N SER A 667 9.86 -4.44 -3.69
CA SER A 667 9.79 -5.78 -3.09
C SER A 667 8.71 -5.78 -2.00
N TYR A 668 8.46 -6.92 -1.34
CA TYR A 668 7.50 -7.00 -0.23
C TYR A 668 7.67 -5.82 0.76
N ARG A 669 6.60 -5.02 0.94
CA ARG A 669 6.50 -3.81 1.78
C ARG A 669 7.40 -2.62 1.43
N ARG A 670 8.20 -2.72 0.36
CA ARG A 670 9.15 -1.66 -0.05
C ARG A 670 8.71 -0.93 -1.31
N TYR A 671 8.62 0.39 -1.22
CA TYR A 671 8.19 1.25 -2.32
C TYR A 671 9.24 2.29 -2.68
N SER A 672 9.31 2.62 -3.96
CA SER A 672 9.99 3.80 -4.48
C SER A 672 8.95 4.85 -4.86
N LEU A 673 9.02 6.02 -4.24
CA LEU A 673 8.11 7.15 -4.47
C LEU A 673 8.84 8.24 -5.25
N SER A 674 8.29 8.65 -6.39
CA SER A 674 8.89 9.69 -7.25
C SER A 674 7.87 10.75 -7.65
N TYR A 675 8.38 11.86 -8.18
CA TYR A 675 7.63 13.10 -8.42
C TYR A 675 7.06 13.63 -7.09
N LEU A 676 7.93 14.20 -6.28
CA LEU A 676 7.64 14.57 -4.89
C LEU A 676 7.36 16.07 -4.80
N ARG A 677 6.18 16.47 -4.34
CA ARG A 677 5.91 17.85 -3.96
C ARG A 677 6.24 18.02 -2.48
N ARG A 678 7.36 18.68 -2.19
CA ARG A 678 8.03 18.68 -0.88
C ARG A 678 7.77 19.98 -0.09
N GLY A 679 7.92 19.92 1.23
CA GLY A 679 7.70 21.08 2.12
C GLY A 679 6.26 21.59 2.19
N LEU A 680 5.26 20.71 2.05
CA LEU A 680 3.85 21.09 2.12
C LEU A 680 3.48 21.61 3.52
N TYR A 681 2.48 22.50 3.57
CA TYR A 681 1.99 23.13 4.82
C TYR A 681 3.08 23.83 5.65
N GLY A 682 4.08 24.42 4.97
CA GLY A 682 5.17 25.15 5.62
C GLY A 682 6.20 24.27 6.33
N SER A 683 6.15 22.95 6.13
CA SER A 683 7.14 22.02 6.67
C SER A 683 8.52 22.20 5.99
N PRO A 684 9.64 21.98 6.70
CA PRO A 684 10.96 22.24 6.16
C PRO A 684 11.35 21.22 5.09
N ALA A 685 11.47 21.65 3.84
CA ALA A 685 11.97 20.82 2.74
C ALA A 685 13.49 20.58 2.88
N GLY A 686 13.88 19.44 3.45
CA GLY A 686 15.28 19.14 3.80
C GLY A 686 15.76 17.78 3.32
N ALA A 687 17.02 17.47 3.58
CA ALA A 687 17.55 16.13 3.44
C ALA A 687 17.16 15.27 4.65
N HIS A 688 16.81 14.00 4.43
CA HIS A 688 16.45 13.03 5.47
C HIS A 688 17.36 11.81 5.40
N SER A 689 17.80 11.32 6.54
CA SER A 689 18.65 10.14 6.63
C SER A 689 17.85 8.84 6.36
N ALA A 690 18.56 7.78 5.98
CA ALA A 690 18.00 6.43 6.09
C ALA A 690 17.52 6.18 7.53
N GLY A 691 16.42 5.45 7.69
CA GLY A 691 15.76 5.23 8.97
C GLY A 691 14.81 6.35 9.42
N ALA A 692 14.73 7.47 8.71
CA ALA A 692 13.76 8.53 9.05
C ALA A 692 12.33 7.99 8.99
N ALA A 693 11.55 8.27 10.04
CA ALA A 693 10.19 7.77 10.17
C ALA A 693 9.29 8.29 9.04
N PHE A 694 8.50 7.40 8.45
CA PHE A 694 7.61 7.66 7.33
C PHE A 694 6.18 7.26 7.67
N ALA A 695 5.18 8.05 7.25
CA ALA A 695 3.78 7.65 7.30
C ALA A 695 2.97 8.24 6.16
N ARG A 696 2.04 7.44 5.61
CA ARG A 696 0.99 7.91 4.72
C ARG A 696 -0.13 8.55 5.55
N LEU A 697 -0.50 9.78 5.22
CA LEU A 697 -1.49 10.56 5.96
C LEU A 697 -2.88 10.42 5.32
N ASP A 698 -3.66 9.46 5.80
CA ASP A 698 -5.01 9.18 5.36
C ASP A 698 -5.96 8.98 6.57
N GLN A 699 -7.11 8.33 6.35
CA GLN A 699 -8.10 8.09 7.41
C GLN A 699 -7.62 7.13 8.51
N ALA A 700 -6.54 6.38 8.29
CA ALA A 700 -5.98 5.45 9.27
C ALA A 700 -5.02 6.11 10.28
N VAL A 701 -4.80 7.43 10.19
CA VAL A 701 -4.03 8.19 11.18
C VAL A 701 -4.99 8.78 12.22
N PHE A 702 -4.78 8.43 13.49
CA PHE A 702 -5.56 8.99 14.59
C PHE A 702 -5.13 10.43 14.88
N LYS A 703 -6.08 11.32 15.14
CA LYS A 703 -5.84 12.75 15.38
C LYS A 703 -6.45 13.16 16.71
N TYR A 704 -5.67 13.84 17.55
CA TYR A 704 -6.13 14.33 18.85
C TYR A 704 -5.76 15.80 19.04
N VAL A 705 -6.75 16.64 19.34
CA VAL A 705 -6.54 18.06 19.63
C VAL A 705 -6.00 18.24 21.04
N LEU A 706 -4.86 18.92 21.16
CA LEU A 706 -4.22 19.17 22.44
C LEU A 706 -4.84 20.40 23.12
N PRO A 707 -5.11 20.35 24.44
CA PRO A 707 -5.45 21.54 25.20
C PRO A 707 -4.23 22.47 25.29
N ALA A 708 -4.46 23.80 25.23
CA ALA A 708 -3.38 24.78 25.26
C ALA A 708 -2.46 24.67 26.49
N THR A 709 -2.97 24.13 27.61
CA THR A 709 -2.21 23.91 28.85
C THR A 709 -1.25 22.71 28.81
N ALA A 710 -1.29 21.90 27.75
CA ALA A 710 -0.43 20.73 27.55
C ALA A 710 0.87 21.05 26.81
N ILE A 711 0.98 22.21 26.16
CA ILE A 711 2.20 22.65 25.47
C ILE A 711 3.35 22.76 26.49
N GLY A 712 4.50 22.17 26.16
CA GLY A 712 5.67 22.12 27.03
C GLY A 712 5.63 21.02 28.10
N LYS A 713 4.62 20.14 28.10
CA LYS A 713 4.49 19.01 29.04
C LYS A 713 4.58 17.67 28.30
N SER A 714 4.90 16.61 29.05
CA SER A 714 4.85 15.25 28.53
C SER A 714 3.48 14.61 28.76
N ILE A 715 3.05 13.78 27.81
CA ILE A 715 1.88 12.90 27.92
C ILE A 715 2.33 11.45 27.82
N SER A 716 1.54 10.55 28.42
CA SER A 716 1.69 9.12 28.27
C SER A 716 0.49 8.54 27.53
N LEU A 717 0.75 7.73 26.50
CA LEU A 717 -0.22 7.13 25.62
C LEU A 717 -0.26 5.62 25.84
N LYS A 718 -1.45 5.05 26.03
CA LYS A 718 -1.66 3.60 26.01
C LYS A 718 -2.61 3.24 24.87
N LEU A 719 -2.27 2.18 24.15
CA LEU A 719 -2.99 1.73 22.97
C LEU A 719 -3.44 0.28 23.21
N THR A 720 -4.70 0.09 23.59
CA THR A 720 -5.25 -1.24 23.90
C THR A 720 -5.84 -1.85 22.63
N SER A 721 -5.21 -2.90 22.11
CA SER A 721 -5.64 -3.59 20.89
C SER A 721 -7.00 -4.28 21.02
N PHE A 722 -7.76 -4.38 19.95
CA PHE A 722 -8.90 -5.29 19.79
C PHE A 722 -8.84 -5.97 18.41
N ASN A 723 -9.50 -7.12 18.27
CA ASN A 723 -9.41 -7.92 17.04
C ASN A 723 -10.30 -7.36 15.92
N VAL A 724 -10.21 -7.91 14.70
CA VAL A 724 -11.01 -7.45 13.54
C VAL A 724 -12.54 -7.42 13.76
N ARG A 725 -13.03 -8.07 14.83
CA ARG A 725 -14.46 -8.06 15.25
C ARG A 725 -14.78 -7.01 16.31
N GLY A 726 -13.79 -6.27 16.81
CA GLY A 726 -13.97 -5.34 17.95
C GLY A 726 -14.00 -6.04 19.31
N GLU A 727 -13.65 -7.33 19.38
CA GLU A 727 -13.64 -8.14 20.59
C GLU A 727 -12.22 -8.41 21.10
N ALA A 728 -12.10 -9.14 22.22
CA ALA A 728 -10.82 -9.49 22.86
C ALA A 728 -9.92 -8.27 23.14
N ALA A 729 -10.52 -7.17 23.60
CA ALA A 729 -9.80 -5.95 23.91
C ALA A 729 -8.74 -6.20 25.00
N GLN A 730 -7.50 -5.81 24.70
CA GLN A 730 -6.38 -5.86 25.63
C GLN A 730 -6.69 -5.00 26.87
N SER A 731 -6.30 -5.46 28.06
CA SER A 731 -6.48 -4.65 29.25
C SER A 731 -5.51 -3.45 29.27
N LEU A 732 -5.95 -2.34 29.87
CA LEU A 732 -5.12 -1.14 30.00
C LEU A 732 -3.82 -1.40 30.80
N SER A 733 -3.83 -2.36 31.71
CA SER A 733 -2.64 -2.79 32.47
C SER A 733 -1.60 -3.50 31.62
N GLU A 734 -2.02 -4.22 30.58
CA GLU A 734 -1.12 -4.97 29.68
C GLU A 734 -0.59 -4.10 28.52
N ALA A 735 -1.27 -3.01 28.20
CA ALA A 735 -0.84 -2.10 27.14
C ALA A 735 0.42 -1.32 27.53
N ALA A 736 1.41 -1.33 26.64
CA ALA A 736 2.62 -0.53 26.75
C ALA A 736 2.29 0.98 26.80
N ALA A 737 3.04 1.71 27.61
CA ALA A 737 2.93 3.17 27.72
C ALA A 737 3.99 3.86 26.86
N TYR A 738 3.55 4.71 25.94
CA TYR A 738 4.40 5.51 25.07
C TYR A 738 4.41 6.96 25.54
N SER A 739 5.56 7.46 25.99
CA SER A 739 5.69 8.86 26.43
C SER A 739 6.03 9.77 25.26
N TYR A 740 5.37 10.92 25.18
CA TYR A 740 5.62 11.95 24.17
C TYR A 740 5.70 13.34 24.82
N SER A 741 6.70 14.14 24.45
CA SER A 741 6.89 15.50 24.98
C SER A 741 6.34 16.52 23.99
N ILE A 742 5.26 17.21 24.37
CA ILE A 742 4.57 18.17 23.53
C ILE A 742 5.39 19.46 23.46
N GLN A 743 5.81 19.83 22.26
CA GLN A 743 6.52 21.08 21.99
C GLN A 743 5.57 22.20 21.56
N GLY A 744 4.49 21.85 20.85
CA GLY A 744 3.66 22.77 20.08
C GLY A 744 4.17 22.86 18.63
N ALA A 745 3.24 22.79 17.68
CA ALA A 745 3.57 22.84 16.27
C ALA A 745 4.14 24.21 15.86
N ALA A 746 5.13 24.18 14.96
CA ALA A 746 5.72 25.39 14.41
C ALA A 746 4.70 26.14 13.51
N PRO A 747 4.66 27.48 13.57
CA PRO A 747 3.86 28.27 12.64
C PRO A 747 4.51 28.28 11.24
N SER A 748 3.71 28.63 10.23
CA SER A 748 4.20 28.90 8.88
C SER A 748 4.79 30.31 8.74
N GLY A 749 5.57 30.52 7.68
CA GLY A 749 6.04 31.85 7.28
C GLY A 749 4.84 32.77 6.98
N PRO A 750 4.94 34.08 7.25
CA PRO A 750 3.84 35.00 6.96
C PRO A 750 3.61 35.07 5.44
N ALA A 751 2.35 34.98 5.04
CA ALA A 751 1.93 35.10 3.64
C ALA A 751 1.84 36.58 3.20
N ASP A 752 1.85 36.82 1.89
CA ASP A 752 1.61 38.13 1.26
C ASP A 752 2.49 39.27 1.77
N LEU A 753 3.76 38.99 2.07
CA LEU A 753 4.72 40.03 2.45
C LEU A 753 4.94 41.02 1.30
N ALA A 754 4.56 42.28 1.52
CA ALA A 754 4.67 43.35 0.52
C ALA A 754 4.92 44.72 1.18
N LEU A 755 5.30 45.72 0.37
CA LEU A 755 5.29 47.11 0.81
C LEU A 755 3.87 47.68 0.75
N GLN A 756 3.50 48.48 1.75
CA GLN A 756 2.22 49.22 1.75
C GLN A 756 2.20 50.30 0.65
N SER A 757 3.35 50.90 0.35
CA SER A 757 3.53 51.88 -0.74
C SER A 757 4.98 51.86 -1.24
N PRO A 758 5.27 52.32 -2.47
CA PRO A 758 6.63 52.38 -2.99
C PRO A 758 7.58 53.19 -2.08
N PHE A 759 8.80 52.69 -1.89
CA PHE A 759 9.82 53.34 -1.08
C PHE A 759 10.43 54.53 -1.85
N THR A 760 9.88 55.73 -1.62
CA THR A 760 10.21 56.98 -2.36
C THR A 760 10.32 58.21 -1.44
N GLY A 761 10.46 57.98 -0.14
CA GLY A 761 10.43 59.03 0.89
C GLY A 761 11.24 58.61 2.12
N THR A 762 11.01 59.25 3.27
CA THR A 762 11.84 59.02 4.46
C THR A 762 11.48 57.78 5.29
N LEU A 763 10.63 56.88 4.80
CA LEU A 763 10.31 55.61 5.44
C LEU A 763 9.75 54.60 4.44
N PHE A 764 9.76 53.33 4.81
CA PHE A 764 8.93 52.29 4.19
C PHE A 764 8.14 51.52 5.26
N VAL A 765 7.00 50.95 4.84
CA VAL A 765 6.17 50.07 5.69
C VAL A 765 5.98 48.74 4.97
N ALA A 766 6.47 47.67 5.60
CA ALA A 766 6.20 46.30 5.17
C ALA A 766 4.93 45.78 5.87
N GLN A 767 4.08 45.08 5.13
CA GLN A 767 2.83 44.48 5.59
C GLN A 767 2.73 43.02 5.14
N TRP A 768 1.98 42.20 5.87
CA TRP A 768 1.77 40.78 5.57
C TRP A 768 0.39 40.31 6.05
N ALA A 769 -0.03 39.10 5.68
CA ALA A 769 -1.26 38.49 6.15
C ALA A 769 -1.11 37.89 7.56
N VAL A 770 -2.21 37.77 8.31
CA VAL A 770 -2.21 37.11 9.62
C VAL A 770 -1.80 35.64 9.46
N GLY A 771 -0.74 35.22 10.16
CA GLY A 771 -0.31 33.82 10.18
C GLY A 771 -1.26 32.93 10.99
N VAL A 772 -1.49 31.70 10.52
CA VAL A 772 -2.34 30.72 11.21
C VAL A 772 -1.71 30.37 12.57
N GLY A 773 -2.43 30.67 13.66
CA GLY A 773 -1.95 30.43 15.03
C GLY A 773 -0.87 31.42 15.52
N ALA A 774 -0.61 32.52 14.79
CA ALA A 774 0.39 33.51 15.16
C ALA A 774 0.05 34.25 16.47
N SER A 775 1.03 34.36 17.37
CA SER A 775 0.94 35.24 18.55
C SER A 775 1.70 36.56 18.39
N SER A 776 2.76 36.57 17.57
CA SER A 776 3.55 37.76 17.22
C SER A 776 4.40 37.52 15.96
N TYR A 777 5.18 38.51 15.55
CA TYR A 777 6.05 38.49 14.39
C TYR A 777 7.42 39.08 14.71
N THR A 778 8.45 38.52 14.10
CA THR A 778 9.83 39.02 14.13
C THR A 778 10.17 39.56 12.75
N VAL A 779 10.49 40.85 12.65
CA VAL A 779 10.88 41.52 11.42
C VAL A 779 12.35 41.88 11.49
N GLU A 780 13.14 41.41 10.54
CA GLU A 780 14.54 41.75 10.38
C GLU A 780 14.74 42.69 9.20
N ILE A 781 15.45 43.79 9.44
CA ILE A 781 15.86 44.75 8.42
C ILE A 781 17.35 44.52 8.15
N TRP A 782 17.65 44.09 6.93
CA TRP A 782 19.01 43.86 6.46
C TRP A 782 19.41 44.93 5.47
N SER A 783 20.67 45.33 5.50
CA SER A 783 21.31 46.15 4.46
C SER A 783 22.79 45.76 4.36
N GLN A 784 23.39 45.91 3.19
CA GLN A 784 24.78 45.49 2.92
C GLN A 784 25.07 44.04 3.32
N ALA A 785 24.09 43.14 3.13
CA ALA A 785 24.15 41.73 3.54
C ALA A 785 24.39 41.50 5.05
N ALA A 786 24.14 42.50 5.90
CA ALA A 786 24.18 42.39 7.35
C ALA A 786 22.84 42.77 7.98
N LEU A 787 22.49 42.11 9.09
CA LEU A 787 21.32 42.44 9.91
C LEU A 787 21.56 43.78 10.60
N GLN A 788 20.68 44.76 10.33
CA GLN A 788 20.78 46.10 10.91
C GLN A 788 19.84 46.26 12.11
N ARG A 789 18.63 45.72 12.03
CA ARG A 789 17.63 45.85 13.08
C ARG A 789 16.67 44.67 13.14
N THR A 790 16.26 44.32 14.35
CA THR A 790 15.14 43.39 14.61
C THR A 790 13.99 44.16 15.28
N ILE A 791 12.77 43.94 14.80
CA ILE A 791 11.53 44.54 15.30
C ILE A 791 10.57 43.40 15.65
N ASN A 792 10.19 43.31 16.92
CA ASN A 792 9.16 42.36 17.36
C ASN A 792 7.81 43.09 17.47
N THR A 793 6.77 42.55 16.85
CA THR A 793 5.45 43.20 16.79
C THR A 793 4.32 42.18 16.82
N THR A 794 3.15 42.57 17.33
CA THR A 794 1.90 41.80 17.19
C THR A 794 1.04 42.27 16.03
N ALA A 795 1.38 43.42 15.43
CA ALA A 795 0.72 43.94 14.25
C ALA A 795 1.22 43.21 12.99
N THR A 796 0.41 43.19 11.94
CA THR A 796 0.77 42.63 10.62
C THR A 796 1.48 43.63 9.71
N GLN A 797 2.17 44.59 10.32
CA GLN A 797 2.96 45.60 9.63
C GLN A 797 4.11 46.09 10.51
N ALA A 798 5.20 46.50 9.87
CA ALA A 798 6.33 47.16 10.51
C ALA A 798 6.87 48.28 9.63
N SER A 799 7.23 49.40 10.26
CA SER A 799 7.78 50.58 9.59
C SER A 799 9.25 50.77 9.93
N TYR A 800 10.03 51.23 8.96
CA TYR A 800 11.43 51.60 9.13
C TYR A 800 11.66 52.98 8.52
N THR A 801 12.13 53.91 9.35
CA THR A 801 12.30 55.32 9.00
C THR A 801 13.76 55.65 8.71
N LEU A 802 14.02 56.79 8.07
CA LEU A 802 15.35 57.35 7.87
C LEU A 802 16.09 57.55 9.20
N GLU A 803 15.38 57.97 10.25
CA GLU A 803 15.96 58.12 11.59
C GLU A 803 16.46 56.78 12.14
N ASN A 804 15.71 55.69 11.93
CA ASN A 804 16.17 54.35 12.28
C ASN A 804 17.43 53.97 11.50
N ALA A 805 17.46 54.25 10.19
CA ALA A 805 18.61 53.95 9.35
C ALA A 805 19.87 54.71 9.78
N ILE A 806 19.75 55.99 10.14
CA ILE A 806 20.85 56.79 10.67
C ILE A 806 21.33 56.23 12.01
N ALA A 807 20.41 55.88 12.91
CA ALA A 807 20.74 55.30 14.21
C ALA A 807 21.45 53.93 14.09
N ASP A 808 21.13 53.16 13.05
CA ASP A 808 21.72 51.85 12.79
C ASP A 808 23.07 51.92 12.06
N GLY A 809 23.54 53.13 11.68
CA GLY A 809 24.84 53.34 11.02
C GLY A 809 24.79 53.55 9.51
N GLY A 810 23.58 53.76 8.96
CA GLY A 810 23.35 54.20 7.58
C GLY A 810 23.52 55.72 7.40
N PRO A 811 22.79 56.36 6.47
CA PRO A 811 21.67 55.81 5.69
C PRO A 811 22.12 54.90 4.54
N TRP A 812 21.33 53.86 4.28
CA TRP A 812 21.46 52.98 3.12
C TRP A 812 20.22 53.07 2.25
N ARG A 813 20.35 52.65 0.99
CA ARG A 813 19.25 52.77 0.02
C ARG A 813 18.63 51.43 -0.35
N ASP A 814 19.38 50.33 -0.18
CA ASP A 814 18.95 48.97 -0.47
C ASP A 814 18.74 48.19 0.84
N PHE A 815 17.58 47.56 0.97
CA PHE A 815 17.21 46.77 2.13
C PHE A 815 16.61 45.42 1.73
N THR A 816 16.84 44.41 2.57
CA THR A 816 16.07 43.17 2.57
C THR A 816 15.25 43.13 3.85
N VAL A 817 13.94 43.12 3.73
CA VAL A 817 13.02 42.94 4.87
C VAL A 817 12.68 41.46 4.96
N LYS A 818 12.94 40.85 6.11
CA LYS A 818 12.56 39.47 6.40
C LYS A 818 11.55 39.44 7.53
N VAL A 819 10.49 38.64 7.41
CA VAL A 819 9.47 38.50 8.44
C VAL A 819 9.24 37.03 8.76
N ALA A 820 9.22 36.69 10.05
CA ALA A 820 8.85 35.37 10.56
C ALA A 820 7.65 35.48 11.51
N THR A 821 6.83 34.44 11.53
CA THR A 821 5.71 34.27 12.45
C THR A 821 6.20 33.60 13.73
N VAL A 822 5.71 34.05 14.87
CA VAL A 822 6.02 33.46 16.17
C VAL A 822 4.73 32.90 16.79
N ALA A 823 4.77 31.64 17.21
CA ALA A 823 3.67 30.96 17.90
C ALA A 823 4.26 29.91 18.86
N ASN A 824 3.68 29.76 20.05
CA ASN A 824 4.07 28.74 21.03
C ASN A 824 5.58 28.72 21.38
N GLY A 825 6.25 29.88 21.33
CA GLY A 825 7.69 30.00 21.56
C GLY A 825 8.57 29.52 20.38
N GLN A 826 7.96 29.10 19.27
CA GLN A 826 8.61 28.72 18.02
C GLN A 826 8.52 29.87 17.00
N THR A 827 9.56 30.01 16.18
CA THR A 827 9.64 30.99 15.08
C THR A 827 9.66 30.25 13.76
N SER A 828 8.85 30.68 12.79
CA SER A 828 8.80 30.09 11.46
C SER A 828 10.01 30.47 10.59
N GLY A 829 10.08 29.89 9.39
CA GLY A 829 10.98 30.39 8.35
C GLY A 829 10.63 31.83 7.94
N PHE A 830 11.63 32.57 7.50
CA PHE A 830 11.44 33.96 7.08
C PHE A 830 10.91 34.06 5.64
N SER A 831 9.82 34.80 5.46
CA SER A 831 9.45 35.40 4.17
C SER A 831 10.29 36.66 3.95
N GLN A 832 10.70 36.97 2.72
CA GLN A 832 11.54 38.14 2.45
C GLN A 832 11.13 38.94 1.22
N ILE A 833 11.40 40.25 1.28
CA ILE A 833 11.30 41.18 0.14
C ILE A 833 12.55 42.05 0.05
N ASN A 834 13.03 42.28 -1.16
CA ASN A 834 14.12 43.22 -1.44
C ASN A 834 13.50 44.54 -1.91
N ILE A 835 13.93 45.64 -1.31
CA ILE A 835 13.39 46.98 -1.56
C ILE A 835 14.53 47.97 -1.70
N SER A 836 14.32 49.03 -2.47
CA SER A 836 15.30 50.11 -2.62
C SER A 836 14.62 51.46 -2.80
N ASN A 837 15.24 52.51 -2.28
CA ASN A 837 14.85 53.89 -2.57
C ASN A 837 15.49 54.29 -3.91
N THR A 838 14.83 55.06 -4.76
CA THR A 838 15.41 55.52 -6.05
C THR A 838 16.10 56.86 -5.89
N VAL A 839 17.26 57.09 -6.53
CA VAL A 839 17.95 58.41 -6.43
C VAL A 839 17.13 59.50 -7.12
N PRO A 840 17.21 60.77 -6.67
CA PRO A 840 16.50 61.86 -7.34
C PRO A 840 16.85 61.96 -8.81
N ALA A 841 15.85 62.25 -9.63
CA ALA A 841 16.06 62.50 -11.05
C ALA A 841 16.94 63.75 -11.27
N ALA A 842 17.65 63.78 -12.40
CA ALA A 842 18.48 64.92 -12.77
C ALA A 842 17.61 66.20 -12.89
N PRO A 843 18.00 67.34 -12.28
CA PRO A 843 17.24 68.58 -12.38
C PRO A 843 17.07 69.05 -13.83
N THR A 844 15.93 69.68 -14.11
CA THR A 844 15.55 70.18 -15.45
C THR A 844 15.35 71.69 -15.44
N GLY A 845 15.09 72.29 -16.61
CA GLY A 845 14.85 73.73 -16.72
C GLY A 845 16.10 74.59 -16.42
N ILE A 846 17.28 74.08 -16.78
CA ILE A 846 18.56 74.72 -16.44
C ILE A 846 18.81 75.92 -17.36
N SER A 847 19.19 77.06 -16.79
CA SER A 847 19.64 78.23 -17.54
C SER A 847 20.92 78.82 -16.94
N THR A 848 21.80 79.34 -17.80
CA THR A 848 23.09 79.92 -17.40
C THR A 848 23.26 81.33 -17.94
N GLY A 849 23.96 82.18 -17.20
CA GLY A 849 24.37 83.52 -17.62
C GLY A 849 25.76 83.84 -17.05
N ALA A 850 26.52 84.71 -17.70
CA ALA A 850 27.88 85.05 -17.27
C ALA A 850 28.15 86.55 -17.25
N THR A 851 29.10 86.94 -16.41
CA THR A 851 29.73 88.27 -16.40
C THR A 851 31.22 88.11 -16.73
N THR A 852 32.02 89.17 -16.55
CA THR A 852 33.46 89.16 -16.78
C THR A 852 34.23 88.20 -15.87
N SER A 853 33.67 87.82 -14.72
CA SER A 853 34.34 86.97 -13.73
C SER A 853 33.39 86.06 -12.93
N SER A 854 32.18 85.80 -13.43
CA SER A 854 31.23 84.91 -12.78
C SER A 854 30.30 84.20 -13.75
N VAL A 855 29.79 83.04 -13.34
CA VAL A 855 28.70 82.32 -14.02
C VAL A 855 27.56 82.09 -13.02
N THR A 856 26.36 82.52 -13.38
CA THR A 856 25.11 82.23 -12.67
C THR A 856 24.40 81.08 -13.35
N ILE A 857 23.92 80.11 -12.59
CA ILE A 857 23.15 78.96 -13.05
C ILE A 857 21.88 78.83 -12.21
N SER A 858 20.73 78.58 -12.87
CA SER A 858 19.43 78.37 -12.24
C SER A 858 18.70 77.15 -12.81
N TRP A 859 17.80 76.53 -12.05
CA TRP A 859 17.08 75.29 -12.41
C TRP A 859 15.69 75.19 -11.77
N ALA A 860 14.88 74.21 -12.21
CA ALA A 860 13.58 73.90 -11.61
C ALA A 860 13.72 72.93 -10.42
N ALA A 861 12.83 73.03 -9.44
CA ALA A 861 12.82 72.14 -8.28
C ALA A 861 12.47 70.69 -8.65
N VAL A 862 13.17 69.72 -8.05
CA VAL A 862 12.81 68.30 -8.16
C VAL A 862 11.60 67.97 -7.25
N ALA A 863 10.75 67.05 -7.68
CA ALA A 863 9.54 66.64 -6.95
C ALA A 863 9.79 65.54 -5.91
N ASP A 864 11.06 65.29 -5.56
CA ASP A 864 11.44 64.18 -4.67
C ASP A 864 10.98 64.43 -3.23
N THR A 865 10.40 63.43 -2.59
CA THR A 865 9.77 63.58 -1.27
C THR A 865 10.78 63.48 -0.12
N ASP A 866 11.98 62.97 -0.38
CA ASP A 866 13.11 62.92 0.55
C ASP A 866 14.28 63.83 0.14
N PHE A 867 14.02 64.87 -0.66
CA PHE A 867 15.00 65.86 -1.09
C PHE A 867 15.84 66.43 0.07
N GLN A 868 17.16 66.55 -0.16
CA GLN A 868 18.14 67.15 0.75
C GLN A 868 18.64 68.51 0.24
N ASP A 869 19.37 68.54 -0.87
CA ASP A 869 19.98 69.73 -1.47
C ASP A 869 20.38 69.51 -2.94
N TYR A 870 20.91 70.55 -3.59
CA TYR A 870 21.52 70.50 -4.92
C TYR A 870 23.02 70.68 -4.85
N GLN A 871 23.73 70.09 -5.81
CA GLN A 871 25.16 70.29 -6.01
C GLN A 871 25.47 70.68 -7.45
N VAL A 872 26.38 71.65 -7.63
CA VAL A 872 26.86 72.09 -8.95
C VAL A 872 28.36 71.90 -9.03
N TRP A 873 28.80 71.34 -10.15
CA TRP A 873 30.21 71.20 -10.51
C TRP A 873 30.54 72.08 -11.72
N LEU A 874 31.75 72.60 -11.76
CA LEU A 874 32.26 73.45 -12.83
C LEU A 874 33.73 73.12 -13.12
N ASP A 875 34.08 72.99 -14.40
CA ASP A 875 35.45 72.80 -14.91
C ASP A 875 35.63 73.51 -16.26
N THR A 876 36.86 73.68 -16.72
CA THR A 876 37.18 74.21 -18.07
C THR A 876 37.30 73.10 -19.12
N THR A 877 37.27 71.83 -18.71
CA THR A 877 37.41 70.65 -19.56
C THR A 877 36.04 70.17 -20.06
N ASP A 878 35.88 70.07 -21.37
CA ASP A 878 34.66 69.50 -21.96
C ASP A 878 34.51 68.03 -21.57
N GLY A 879 33.30 67.63 -21.14
CA GLY A 879 33.01 66.26 -20.75
C GLY A 879 33.61 65.86 -19.39
N PHE A 880 33.99 66.81 -18.53
CA PHE A 880 34.60 66.51 -17.23
C PHE A 880 33.73 65.58 -16.37
N THR A 881 34.38 64.73 -15.58
CA THR A 881 33.72 63.90 -14.58
C THR A 881 33.53 64.71 -13.30
N PRO A 882 32.29 64.91 -12.81
CA PRO A 882 32.04 65.55 -11.53
C PRO A 882 32.80 64.88 -10.39
N GLY A 883 33.46 65.67 -9.56
CA GLY A 883 34.24 65.19 -8.42
C GLY A 883 34.48 66.28 -7.39
N PRO A 884 35.12 65.96 -6.25
CA PRO A 884 35.30 66.92 -5.17
C PRO A 884 36.07 68.19 -5.56
N SER A 885 37.02 68.08 -6.51
CA SER A 885 37.82 69.23 -6.99
C SER A 885 37.05 70.17 -7.92
N THR A 886 35.97 69.70 -8.54
CA THR A 886 35.14 70.49 -9.47
C THR A 886 33.84 70.95 -8.81
N LEU A 887 33.57 70.56 -7.56
CA LEU A 887 32.36 70.95 -6.82
C LEU A 887 32.46 72.42 -6.40
N VAL A 888 31.53 73.25 -6.89
CA VAL A 888 31.54 74.71 -6.66
C VAL A 888 30.34 75.21 -5.86
N TYR A 889 29.29 74.40 -5.70
CA TYR A 889 28.14 74.78 -4.88
C TYR A 889 27.45 73.56 -4.26
N THR A 890 26.95 73.74 -3.03
CA THR A 890 26.01 72.83 -2.36
C THR A 890 25.01 73.69 -1.60
N GLY A 891 23.70 73.48 -1.82
CA GLY A 891 22.66 74.24 -1.15
C GLY A 891 21.27 73.98 -1.71
N THR A 892 20.25 74.56 -1.07
CA THR A 892 18.83 74.33 -1.41
C THR A 892 18.27 75.37 -2.39
N ASP A 893 18.99 76.47 -2.65
CA ASP A 893 18.54 77.50 -3.57
C ASP A 893 18.48 76.95 -5.01
N LEU A 894 17.52 77.42 -5.80
CA LEU A 894 17.32 77.04 -7.21
C LEU A 894 18.20 77.84 -8.19
N THR A 895 19.09 78.69 -7.65
CA THR A 895 20.03 79.48 -8.42
C THR A 895 21.29 79.74 -7.61
N THR A 896 22.45 79.76 -8.25
CA THR A 896 23.72 80.11 -7.60
C THR A 896 24.63 80.85 -8.58
N THR A 897 25.51 81.69 -8.05
CA THR A 897 26.51 82.44 -8.85
C THR A 897 27.91 82.08 -8.39
N ILE A 898 28.68 81.49 -9.30
CA ILE A 898 30.07 81.08 -9.10
C ILE A 898 30.96 82.24 -9.53
N THR A 899 31.70 82.84 -8.59
CA THR A 899 32.51 84.04 -8.78
C THR A 899 34.01 83.73 -8.78
N GLY A 900 34.84 84.68 -9.26
CA GLY A 900 36.29 84.52 -9.28
C GLY A 900 36.80 83.73 -10.48
N LEU A 901 36.00 83.66 -11.54
CA LEU A 901 36.32 82.97 -12.78
C LEU A 901 37.20 83.84 -13.68
N THR A 902 38.05 83.21 -14.49
CA THR A 902 38.91 83.89 -15.45
C THR A 902 38.06 84.47 -16.58
N THR A 903 38.35 85.70 -16.99
CA THR A 903 37.68 86.39 -18.11
C THR A 903 37.92 85.66 -19.43
N ALA A 904 36.97 85.74 -20.37
CA ALA A 904 37.06 85.13 -21.70
C ALA A 904 37.38 83.62 -21.70
N THR A 905 36.89 82.89 -20.70
CA THR A 905 37.16 81.45 -20.51
C THR A 905 35.87 80.64 -20.58
N THR A 906 35.90 79.49 -21.28
CA THR A 906 34.78 78.55 -21.37
C THR A 906 34.74 77.66 -20.13
N TYR A 907 33.57 77.57 -19.51
CA TYR A 907 33.28 76.73 -18.37
C TYR A 907 32.13 75.78 -18.69
N TYR A 908 32.27 74.55 -18.22
CA TYR A 908 31.28 73.48 -18.33
C TYR A 908 30.70 73.19 -16.95
N LEU A 909 29.38 73.12 -16.84
CA LEU A 909 28.67 72.91 -15.58
C LEU A 909 27.83 71.64 -15.61
N ARG A 910 27.76 70.94 -14.48
CA ARG A 910 26.82 69.83 -14.23
C ARG A 910 26.13 70.04 -12.89
N LEU A 911 24.88 69.62 -12.80
CA LEU A 911 24.03 69.78 -11.61
C LEU A 911 23.40 68.44 -11.25
N ALA A 912 23.24 68.16 -9.96
CA ALA A 912 22.47 67.02 -9.47
C ALA A 912 21.68 67.40 -8.22
N ALA A 913 20.56 66.73 -7.98
CA ALA A 913 19.84 66.76 -6.72
C ALA A 913 20.28 65.58 -5.84
N ARG A 914 20.24 65.78 -4.53
CA ARG A 914 20.53 64.73 -3.52
C ARG A 914 19.31 64.48 -2.66
N ASP A 915 19.14 63.22 -2.27
CA ASP A 915 18.15 62.80 -1.28
C ASP A 915 18.80 62.67 0.11
N LYS A 916 17.96 62.46 1.13
CA LYS A 916 18.40 62.25 2.51
C LYS A 916 18.96 60.85 2.79
N TRP A 917 18.86 59.90 1.85
CA TRP A 917 19.29 58.50 2.02
C TRP A 917 20.76 58.25 1.63
N GLY A 918 21.59 59.30 1.66
CA GLY A 918 23.05 59.21 1.51
C GLY A 918 23.54 59.62 0.12
N ALA A 919 24.86 59.79 -0.02
CA ALA A 919 25.49 60.33 -1.23
C ALA A 919 25.63 59.30 -2.38
N GLY A 920 24.64 58.42 -2.58
CA GLY A 920 24.64 57.40 -3.62
C GLY A 920 24.89 57.96 -5.04
N ALA A 921 24.95 57.08 -6.05
CA ALA A 921 25.21 57.49 -7.44
C ALA A 921 24.24 58.61 -7.88
N LEU A 922 24.76 59.80 -8.16
CA LEU A 922 23.96 60.97 -8.50
C LEU A 922 23.52 60.95 -9.96
N ALA A 923 22.27 61.36 -10.22
CA ALA A 923 21.79 61.61 -11.57
C ALA A 923 22.18 63.03 -12.01
N TYR A 924 23.26 63.14 -12.79
CA TYR A 924 23.73 64.43 -13.30
C TYR A 924 22.86 64.94 -14.46
N SER A 925 22.68 66.26 -14.50
CA SER A 925 22.11 66.97 -15.63
C SER A 925 22.97 66.81 -16.89
N ALA A 926 22.37 67.12 -18.04
CA ALA A 926 23.15 67.41 -19.24
C ALA A 926 24.15 68.56 -18.95
N GLN A 927 25.35 68.46 -19.52
CA GLN A 927 26.40 69.45 -19.35
C GLN A 927 26.00 70.79 -19.98
N GLN A 928 26.10 71.86 -19.21
CA GLN A 928 25.89 73.23 -19.68
C GLN A 928 27.23 73.86 -20.06
N THR A 929 27.26 74.70 -21.09
CA THR A 929 28.48 75.40 -21.54
C THR A 929 28.25 76.89 -21.46
N GLN A 930 29.16 77.62 -20.81
CA GLN A 930 29.06 79.06 -20.64
C GLN A 930 30.44 79.72 -20.75
N VAL A 931 30.52 80.89 -21.39
CA VAL A 931 31.76 81.66 -21.54
C VAL A 931 31.65 82.96 -20.73
N THR A 932 32.68 83.28 -19.93
CA THR A 932 32.78 84.58 -19.24
C THR A 932 33.11 85.69 -20.25
N THR A 933 32.46 86.85 -20.09
CA THR A 933 32.49 87.95 -21.09
C THR A 933 33.76 88.78 -21.06
#